data_AF-A0A1N7DIJ3-F1
#
_entry.id   AF-A0A1N7DIJ3-F1
#
_cell.length_a   1.000
_cell.length_b   1.000
_cell.length_c   1.000
_cell.angle_alpha   90.00
_cell.angle_beta   90.00
_cell.angle_gamma   90.00
#
_symmetry.space_group_name_H-M   'P 1'
#
loop_
_entity.id
_entity.type
_entity.pdbx_description
1 polymer ?
#
loop_
_entity_poly.entity_id
_entity_poly.type
_entity_poly.pdbx_seq_one_letter_code
_entity_poly.pdbx_strand_id
1 'polypeptide(L)'
;MSNDRQHEQTESHNETNRYTAENAAKLEQSAFDGSSIGRRTFLSVAAATGAALALPSTVSAEVSDEAMTDLAEFAVNAAPDDHQVTLVIEFEDTDALNVFYDEYGEPDWDIEEDDLPPKAIPREKPTPAAHAYLTADELANALDRGGIEFVDFSPGANPFWKLGDAYADRVFPKVENARDFVSHSELNQGLHYLAEEYTDRLRVRAIGQSPGWENLYTGDDPDPKDIYVAEVTENIQDESSFAEKDKVVFSLSIHGDEPAGRVAGTRIIEEAAKGIADDFEDVLSDIVIVFVFINPDGWVVRKPQYEFETWWGSTERFRYDRGNAAIGDTNRQYPTMGWVSPEYWPAEPEDTPEVRPDDPEGRGYEEMVPDALAVVEHLRGYDNVEYLCDYHMMDLSESMVLNLESNAPYNHIGTHNLDEVNIRIDNGMQAHWGSPETIADDTSRASKAIHGVEGYVPERLLDYGTIYDSLSYQITGGLLGWAGQPEEFGGLGAVTVAPELVLRDGYDWKPFIERRLEMAYRISMREYAEMTAAKTNATVATGGQDTAYVSSNILTRRSADLPYTDEKPGNGKGKGRGRTTRVQRRHETVQPGPSGRARASSGSTTHSLAVQFTAHGIDEGVVKLVNPGGQTVREIDLADPLSEDQGHFYVPNPDNGDWSIEYNGEAEINVEMVLLETEDEYPDPKEVLGYSQREYVVNPMQFFEDLEPFLEEGSIDGLRVHDVRIGRLMRGNSGKRRYDNLVVSHDDGVDDRQYVSAIEEFVEAGGDLVLTDAGINLLGSLNVGQAAAIEADDIEHGTTDFPNLRNRDLDHPLLMDIRPIQQEIWKISQLGYTTGDDSPIWTVSSDAFTDAGGTVAGSLGRDGDVGAGMLSADGAEISVIGSVLPPANQRELHPFGMADYTLSFMGHTLICNALGFEQHRYVNGELVGTWGELR
;
A
#
# COMPACT_ATOMS: atom_id res chain seq x y z
N MET A 1 58.22 3.18 -41.27
CA MET A 1 59.60 3.70 -41.39
C MET A 1 59.78 4.93 -40.51
N SER A 2 60.49 4.72 -39.39
CA SER A 2 61.40 5.67 -38.72
C SER A 2 60.80 6.97 -38.15
N ASN A 3 60.55 7.04 -36.85
CA ASN A 3 61.50 7.45 -35.78
C ASN A 3 62.03 8.87 -35.99
N ASP A 4 61.66 9.80 -35.09
CA ASP A 4 62.58 10.15 -34.01
C ASP A 4 61.89 10.80 -32.80
N ARG A 5 62.39 10.42 -31.62
CA ARG A 5 62.01 10.85 -30.28
C ARG A 5 62.70 12.17 -29.92
N GLN A 6 62.05 13.02 -29.14
CA GLN A 6 62.73 13.79 -28.11
C GLN A 6 61.96 13.71 -26.80
N HIS A 7 62.61 13.07 -25.82
CA HIS A 7 62.28 13.14 -24.40
C HIS A 7 62.57 14.55 -23.89
N GLU A 8 61.62 15.17 -23.21
CA GLU A 8 61.90 16.18 -22.20
C GLU A 8 61.62 15.59 -20.83
N GLN A 9 62.58 15.80 -19.93
CA GLN A 9 62.66 15.30 -18.58
C GLN A 9 61.64 16.04 -17.70
N THR A 10 60.81 15.29 -16.99
CA THR A 10 60.06 15.81 -15.84
C THR A 10 61.05 16.07 -14.70
N GLU A 11 61.42 17.33 -14.52
CA GLU A 11 62.04 17.81 -13.28
C GLU A 11 61.04 17.69 -12.12
N SER A 12 61.53 17.21 -10.98
CA SER A 12 60.82 17.16 -9.71
C SER A 12 60.48 18.58 -9.24
N HIS A 13 59.19 18.93 -9.22
CA HIS A 13 58.72 20.04 -8.42
C HIS A 13 58.26 19.53 -7.06
N ASN A 14 59.10 19.86 -6.08
CA ASN A 14 58.90 19.97 -4.64
C ASN A 14 57.48 19.78 -4.10
N GLU A 15 57.41 19.01 -3.02
CA GLU A 15 56.49 19.17 -1.89
C GLU A 15 55.91 20.59 -1.82
N THR A 16 54.73 20.77 -2.40
CA THR A 16 53.91 21.95 -2.15
C THR A 16 53.25 21.76 -0.79
N ASN A 17 53.64 22.61 0.17
CA ASN A 17 53.00 22.78 1.47
C ASN A 17 51.49 22.55 1.39
N ARG A 18 51.04 21.37 1.81
CA ARG A 18 49.62 21.06 1.95
C ARG A 18 49.09 21.87 3.14
N TYR A 19 48.05 22.66 2.91
CA TYR A 19 47.33 23.35 3.97
C TYR A 19 46.56 22.29 4.79
N THR A 20 46.83 22.18 6.09
CA THR A 20 46.06 21.33 7.00
C THR A 20 44.74 22.02 7.38
N ALA A 21 43.73 21.25 7.82
CA ALA A 21 42.48 21.80 8.36
C ALA A 21 42.73 22.80 9.52
N GLU A 22 43.74 22.52 10.33
CA GLU A 22 44.20 23.40 11.42
C GLU A 22 44.78 24.74 10.91
N ASN A 23 45.37 24.76 9.70
CA ASN A 23 45.85 25.98 9.04
C ASN A 23 44.71 26.76 8.36
N ALA A 24 43.69 26.07 7.85
CA ALA A 24 42.51 26.69 7.24
C ALA A 24 41.58 27.34 8.29
N ALA A 25 41.44 26.71 9.47
CA ALA A 25 40.66 27.25 10.59
C ALA A 25 41.24 28.57 11.15
N LYS A 26 42.55 28.78 11.00
CA LYS A 26 43.29 29.98 11.46
C LYS A 26 43.24 31.15 10.46
N LEU A 27 42.62 31.00 9.30
CA LEU A 27 42.50 32.08 8.31
C LEU A 27 41.42 33.09 8.74
N GLU A 28 41.86 34.31 9.05
CA GLU A 28 40.97 35.46 9.31
C GLU A 28 40.26 35.91 8.03
N GLN A 29 39.10 36.56 8.16
CA GLN A 29 38.28 37.00 7.04
C GLN A 29 39.02 37.89 6.03
N SER A 30 40.01 38.66 6.50
CA SER A 30 40.88 39.52 5.68
C SER A 30 41.82 38.77 4.74
N ALA A 31 42.01 37.46 4.90
CA ALA A 31 42.83 36.64 3.98
C ALA A 31 42.16 36.43 2.61
N PHE A 32 40.86 36.73 2.50
CA PHE A 32 40.06 36.60 1.28
C PHE A 32 39.73 37.94 0.63
N ASP A 33 40.24 39.06 1.17
CA ASP A 33 40.03 40.39 0.62
C ASP A 33 40.70 40.51 -0.76
N GLY A 34 39.89 40.64 -1.81
CA GLY A 34 40.32 40.71 -3.21
C GLY A 34 40.27 39.38 -3.98
N SER A 35 39.83 38.29 -3.35
CA SER A 35 39.53 37.01 -4.02
C SER A 35 38.08 36.96 -4.52
N SER A 36 37.82 36.23 -5.61
CA SER A 36 36.45 35.98 -6.11
C SER A 36 35.68 34.95 -5.29
N ILE A 37 36.35 34.30 -4.31
CA ILE A 37 35.79 33.27 -3.45
C ILE A 37 35.92 33.75 -2.01
N GLY A 38 34.79 33.90 -1.31
CA GLY A 38 34.76 34.24 0.11
C GLY A 38 35.06 33.04 1.00
N ARG A 39 35.46 33.28 2.25
CA ARG A 39 35.79 32.24 3.25
C ARG A 39 34.72 31.15 3.36
N ARG A 40 33.43 31.51 3.32
CA ARG A 40 32.32 30.55 3.43
C ARG A 40 32.24 29.60 2.22
N THR A 41 32.43 30.13 1.02
CA THR A 41 32.49 29.35 -0.23
C THR A 41 33.76 28.49 -0.30
N PHE A 42 34.89 29.00 0.18
CA PHE A 42 36.14 28.23 0.28
C PHE A 42 35.99 27.04 1.25
N LEU A 43 35.34 27.24 2.40
CA LEU A 43 35.08 26.17 3.37
C LEU A 43 34.07 25.14 2.84
N SER A 44 33.04 25.59 2.10
CA SER A 44 32.08 24.70 1.43
C SER A 44 32.74 23.86 0.33
N VAL A 45 33.63 24.43 -0.47
CA VAL A 45 34.38 23.68 -1.51
C VAL A 45 35.44 22.77 -0.88
N ALA A 46 36.07 23.17 0.23
CA ALA A 46 37.01 22.33 0.98
C ALA A 46 36.31 21.13 1.65
N ALA A 47 35.05 21.29 2.10
CA ALA A 47 34.22 20.19 2.55
C ALA A 47 33.83 19.25 1.39
N ALA A 48 33.53 19.80 0.21
CA ALA A 48 33.09 19.05 -0.96
C ALA A 48 34.20 18.34 -1.77
N THR A 49 35.50 18.58 -1.51
CA THR A 49 36.61 18.06 -2.36
C THR A 49 37.51 17.01 -1.71
N GLY A 50 37.19 16.57 -0.49
CA GLY A 50 37.69 15.33 0.10
C GLY A 50 39.16 15.29 0.58
N ALA A 51 39.41 14.32 1.46
CA ALA A 51 40.70 13.80 1.90
C ALA A 51 41.47 14.54 3.01
N ALA A 52 40.88 14.60 4.21
CA ALA A 52 41.56 14.23 5.47
C ALA A 52 40.56 14.24 6.65
N LEU A 53 40.08 13.05 7.02
CA LEU A 53 39.54 12.71 8.35
C LEU A 53 38.60 13.78 8.93
N ALA A 54 37.39 13.89 8.39
CA ALA A 54 36.27 14.00 9.29
C ALA A 54 36.26 12.65 10.02
N LEU A 55 36.79 12.61 11.25
CA LEU A 55 36.30 11.60 12.19
C LEU A 55 34.77 11.74 12.13
N PRO A 56 34.02 10.63 12.02
CA PRO A 56 32.58 10.69 12.18
C PRO A 56 32.29 11.53 13.44
N SER A 57 31.29 12.41 13.39
CA SER A 57 30.79 13.10 14.60
C SER A 57 30.33 12.14 15.71
N THR A 58 30.47 10.84 15.48
CA THR A 58 29.84 9.70 16.14
C THR A 58 30.82 8.69 16.74
N VAL A 59 32.14 8.94 16.75
CA VAL A 59 33.06 8.09 17.55
C VAL A 59 32.83 8.37 19.04
N SER A 60 32.11 7.49 19.71
CA SER A 60 31.77 7.53 21.14
C SER A 60 32.83 6.80 22.00
N ALA A 61 33.46 5.76 21.44
CA ALA A 61 34.42 4.88 22.10
C ALA A 61 35.73 4.69 21.31
N GLU A 62 36.74 4.08 21.95
CA GLU A 62 38.04 3.75 21.34
C GLU A 62 38.42 2.27 21.62
N VAL A 63 37.56 1.33 21.21
CA VAL A 63 37.84 -0.12 21.29
C VAL A 63 38.54 -0.56 20.01
N SER A 64 39.73 -1.17 20.10
CA SER A 64 40.49 -1.70 18.96
C SER A 64 41.36 -2.87 19.40
N ASP A 65 41.38 -3.95 18.61
CA ASP A 65 42.17 -5.15 18.86
C ASP A 65 42.48 -5.87 17.53
N GLU A 66 43.58 -6.63 17.47
CA GLU A 66 43.98 -7.38 16.27
C GLU A 66 42.98 -8.48 15.87
N ALA A 67 42.14 -8.95 16.80
CA ALA A 67 41.07 -9.92 16.55
C ALA A 67 39.85 -9.31 15.85
N MET A 68 39.68 -7.97 15.88
CA MET A 68 38.49 -7.31 15.33
C MET A 68 38.62 -7.10 13.82
N THR A 69 37.52 -7.28 13.10
CA THR A 69 37.40 -6.74 11.73
C THR A 69 37.26 -5.23 11.76
N ASP A 70 37.69 -4.55 10.69
CA ASP A 70 37.50 -3.10 10.51
C ASP A 70 36.02 -2.69 10.68
N LEU A 71 35.10 -3.55 10.24
CA LEU A 71 33.67 -3.31 10.37
C LEU A 71 33.16 -3.46 11.82
N ALA A 72 33.66 -4.45 12.57
CA ALA A 72 33.32 -4.60 13.98
C ALA A 72 33.87 -3.41 14.81
N GLU A 73 35.10 -2.99 14.53
CA GLU A 73 35.70 -1.82 15.17
C GLU A 73 34.89 -0.57 14.87
N PHE A 74 34.50 -0.35 13.61
CA PHE A 74 33.61 0.76 13.25
C PHE A 74 32.26 0.66 13.98
N ALA A 75 31.58 -0.48 13.90
CA ALA A 75 30.22 -0.63 14.42
C ALA A 75 30.15 -0.37 15.93
N VAL A 76 31.12 -0.86 16.68
CA VAL A 76 31.22 -0.67 18.14
C VAL A 76 31.55 0.78 18.49
N ASN A 77 32.51 1.38 17.81
CA ASN A 77 32.96 2.74 18.13
C ASN A 77 32.00 3.83 17.61
N ALA A 78 31.17 3.51 16.60
CA ALA A 78 30.18 4.42 16.05
C ALA A 78 28.82 4.34 16.77
N ALA A 79 28.64 3.40 17.72
CA ALA A 79 27.41 3.21 18.47
C ALA A 79 27.46 3.94 19.84
N PRO A 80 26.33 4.44 20.38
CA PRO A 80 26.29 5.01 21.74
C PRO A 80 26.83 4.05 22.82
N ASP A 81 27.36 4.59 23.93
CA ASP A 81 28.02 3.82 24.99
C ASP A 81 27.14 2.68 25.57
N ASP A 82 25.82 2.88 25.61
CA ASP A 82 24.83 1.93 26.12
C ASP A 82 24.23 1.04 25.03
N HIS A 83 24.53 1.29 23.77
CA HIS A 83 24.04 0.48 22.66
C HIS A 83 24.82 -0.83 22.57
N GLN A 84 24.09 -1.93 22.50
CA GLN A 84 24.69 -3.25 22.34
C GLN A 84 24.80 -3.60 20.86
N VAL A 85 26.02 -3.80 20.39
CA VAL A 85 26.29 -4.19 19.01
C VAL A 85 26.26 -5.71 18.89
N THR A 86 25.63 -6.18 17.82
CA THR A 86 25.52 -7.61 17.49
C THR A 86 26.83 -8.14 16.90
N LEU A 87 27.50 -9.05 17.62
CA LEU A 87 28.82 -9.55 17.27
C LEU A 87 28.85 -11.07 17.19
N VAL A 88 29.69 -11.59 16.28
CA VAL A 88 30.13 -12.98 16.28
C VAL A 88 31.59 -13.05 16.68
N ILE A 89 31.93 -13.98 17.56
CA ILE A 89 33.23 -14.09 18.22
C ILE A 89 33.73 -15.53 18.10
N GLU A 90 34.92 -15.76 17.55
CA GLU A 90 35.60 -17.07 17.60
C GLU A 90 36.69 -17.09 18.67
N PHE A 91 36.84 -18.24 19.32
CA PHE A 91 37.74 -18.45 20.45
C PHE A 91 38.80 -19.52 20.14
N GLU A 92 39.97 -19.39 20.75
CA GLU A 92 41.10 -20.33 20.60
C GLU A 92 40.70 -21.77 20.97
N ASP A 93 39.89 -21.91 22.02
CA ASP A 93 39.39 -23.20 22.49
C ASP A 93 38.05 -23.09 23.26
N THR A 94 37.50 -24.25 23.63
CA THR A 94 36.25 -24.34 24.40
C THR A 94 36.40 -23.78 25.82
N ASP A 95 37.61 -23.79 26.41
CA ASP A 95 37.80 -23.24 27.76
C ASP A 95 37.67 -21.70 27.73
N ALA A 96 38.24 -21.05 26.71
CA ALA A 96 38.07 -19.61 26.48
C ALA A 96 36.59 -19.24 26.21
N LEU A 97 35.89 -20.00 25.38
CA LEU A 97 34.45 -19.85 25.15
C LEU A 97 33.65 -19.97 26.45
N ASN A 98 33.95 -20.97 27.29
CA ASN A 98 33.26 -21.17 28.58
C ASN A 98 33.50 -19.99 29.53
N VAL A 99 34.72 -19.44 29.58
CA VAL A 99 35.02 -18.25 30.41
C VAL A 99 34.23 -17.03 29.94
N PHE A 100 34.05 -16.85 28.63
CA PHE A 100 33.21 -15.80 28.08
C PHE A 100 31.73 -16.03 28.44
N TYR A 101 31.23 -17.25 28.24
CA TYR A 101 29.84 -17.59 28.51
C TYR A 101 29.48 -17.56 30.01
N ASP A 102 30.42 -17.87 30.90
CA ASP A 102 30.22 -17.74 32.35
C ASP A 102 29.98 -16.27 32.78
N GLU A 103 30.46 -15.31 32.00
CA GLU A 103 30.27 -13.87 32.26
C GLU A 103 29.03 -13.29 31.56
N TYR A 104 28.85 -13.61 30.28
CA TYR A 104 27.86 -12.97 29.40
C TYR A 104 26.69 -13.88 29.00
N GLY A 105 26.74 -15.15 29.37
CA GLY A 105 25.67 -16.11 29.10
C GLY A 105 24.52 -16.00 30.08
N GLU A 106 23.34 -16.38 29.62
CA GLU A 106 22.11 -16.42 30.42
C GLU A 106 21.54 -17.84 30.40
N PRO A 107 22.11 -18.78 31.20
CA PRO A 107 21.73 -20.20 31.14
C PRO A 107 20.32 -20.49 31.66
N ASP A 108 19.73 -19.54 32.39
CA ASP A 108 18.37 -19.61 32.92
C ASP A 108 17.34 -18.87 32.03
N TRP A 109 17.75 -18.38 30.84
CA TRP A 109 16.85 -17.69 29.91
C TRP A 109 15.69 -18.60 29.46
N ASP A 110 14.47 -18.06 29.47
CA ASP A 110 13.26 -18.74 29.03
C ASP A 110 12.39 -17.81 28.20
N ILE A 111 12.03 -18.22 26.98
CA ILE A 111 11.13 -17.46 26.11
C ILE A 111 9.77 -17.14 26.77
N GLU A 112 9.31 -18.00 27.68
CA GLU A 112 8.05 -17.79 28.40
C GLU A 112 8.18 -16.74 29.52
N GLU A 113 9.39 -16.35 29.92
CA GLU A 113 9.65 -15.40 31.02
C GLU A 113 10.40 -14.12 30.57
N ASP A 114 11.29 -14.21 29.58
CA ASP A 114 12.24 -13.16 29.17
C ASP A 114 11.87 -12.51 27.82
N ASP A 115 11.86 -11.17 27.76
CA ASP A 115 11.30 -10.43 26.61
C ASP A 115 12.25 -10.44 25.40
N LEU A 116 13.56 -10.36 25.66
CA LEU A 116 14.64 -10.25 24.68
C LEU A 116 15.39 -11.58 24.56
N PRO A 117 16.02 -11.87 23.42
CA PRO A 117 16.90 -13.04 23.27
C PRO A 117 18.08 -13.00 24.27
N PRO A 118 18.65 -14.16 24.65
CA PRO A 118 19.65 -14.20 25.71
C PRO A 118 20.90 -13.44 25.31
N LYS A 119 21.59 -12.73 26.19
CA LYS A 119 22.71 -11.84 25.81
C LYS A 119 23.79 -12.49 24.94
N ALA A 120 24.19 -13.73 25.24
CA ALA A 120 25.13 -14.51 24.44
C ALA A 120 24.68 -15.96 24.25
N ILE A 121 25.00 -16.54 23.09
CA ILE A 121 24.82 -17.97 22.81
C ILE A 121 26.09 -18.62 22.25
N PRO A 122 26.49 -19.80 22.76
CA PRO A 122 27.71 -20.46 22.34
C PRO A 122 27.47 -21.48 21.21
N ARG A 123 28.52 -21.77 20.47
CA ARG A 123 28.62 -22.85 19.48
C ARG A 123 29.99 -23.52 19.64
N GLU A 124 30.03 -24.82 19.94
CA GLU A 124 31.31 -25.53 20.11
C GLU A 124 31.95 -25.99 18.78
N LYS A 125 31.14 -26.18 17.73
CA LYS A 125 31.57 -26.75 16.45
C LYS A 125 30.99 -25.99 15.26
N PRO A 126 31.71 -25.90 14.12
CA PRO A 126 33.03 -26.49 13.83
C PRO A 126 34.20 -25.84 14.58
N THR A 127 34.04 -24.59 14.99
CA THR A 127 34.96 -23.81 15.82
C THR A 127 34.24 -23.35 17.10
N PRO A 128 34.93 -23.25 18.25
CA PRO A 128 34.39 -22.60 19.44
C PRO A 128 34.08 -21.14 19.14
N ALA A 129 32.82 -20.76 19.19
CA ALA A 129 32.34 -19.43 18.86
C ALA A 129 31.17 -19.01 19.77
N ALA A 130 30.90 -17.72 19.85
CA ALA A 130 29.70 -17.17 20.46
C ALA A 130 29.13 -16.06 19.59
N HIS A 131 27.82 -15.91 19.63
CA HIS A 131 27.14 -14.71 19.18
C HIS A 131 26.67 -13.93 20.42
N ALA A 132 26.90 -12.62 20.45
CA ALA A 132 26.59 -11.80 21.62
C ALA A 132 26.15 -10.37 21.25
N TYR A 133 25.31 -9.78 22.10
CA TYR A 133 25.06 -8.33 22.11
C TYR A 133 25.97 -7.71 23.16
N LEU A 134 26.96 -6.90 22.77
CA LEU A 134 27.91 -6.30 23.70
C LEU A 134 27.99 -4.79 23.47
N THR A 135 28.06 -4.02 24.56
CA THR A 135 28.49 -2.62 24.46
C THR A 135 29.99 -2.53 24.19
N ALA A 136 30.47 -1.34 23.84
CA ALA A 136 31.90 -1.09 23.67
C ALA A 136 32.72 -1.47 24.91
N ASP A 137 32.25 -1.09 26.10
CA ASP A 137 32.89 -1.43 27.37
C ASP A 137 32.92 -2.94 27.62
N GLU A 138 31.83 -3.64 27.31
CA GLU A 138 31.74 -5.10 27.50
C GLU A 138 32.65 -5.86 26.54
N LEU A 139 32.74 -5.42 25.28
CA LEU A 139 33.67 -5.99 24.31
C LEU A 139 35.13 -5.75 24.74
N ALA A 140 35.48 -4.54 25.15
CA ALA A 140 36.82 -4.25 25.66
C ALA A 140 37.19 -5.15 26.85
N ASN A 141 36.25 -5.34 27.78
CA ASN A 141 36.43 -6.26 28.91
C ASN A 141 36.57 -7.73 28.48
N ALA A 142 35.90 -8.16 27.41
CA ALA A 142 36.02 -9.51 26.87
C ALA A 142 37.39 -9.73 26.21
N LEU A 143 37.85 -8.76 25.41
CA LEU A 143 39.15 -8.79 24.73
C LEU A 143 40.32 -8.81 25.75
N ASP A 144 40.23 -8.00 26.82
CA ASP A 144 41.23 -7.96 27.90
C ASP A 144 41.44 -9.30 28.63
N ARG A 145 40.43 -10.20 28.58
CA ARG A 145 40.52 -11.55 29.18
C ARG A 145 41.32 -12.52 28.29
N GLY A 146 41.51 -12.21 27.01
CA GLY A 146 42.23 -13.03 26.03
C GLY A 146 41.48 -14.28 25.58
N GLY A 147 42.03 -14.98 24.58
CA GLY A 147 41.44 -16.22 24.02
C GLY A 147 40.40 -15.99 22.93
N ILE A 148 40.14 -14.73 22.54
CA ILE A 148 39.37 -14.36 21.35
C ILE A 148 40.33 -14.27 20.16
N GLU A 149 40.00 -14.96 19.06
CA GLU A 149 40.80 -14.97 17.84
C GLU A 149 40.20 -14.12 16.72
N PHE A 150 38.88 -13.92 16.75
CA PHE A 150 38.15 -13.20 15.70
C PHE A 150 36.88 -12.57 16.26
N VAL A 151 36.59 -11.34 15.84
CA VAL A 151 35.35 -10.62 16.13
C VAL A 151 34.86 -9.93 14.86
N ASP A 152 33.61 -10.18 14.46
CA ASP A 152 32.97 -9.47 13.35
C ASP A 152 31.56 -8.96 13.72
N PHE A 153 31.12 -7.89 13.07
CA PHE A 153 29.77 -7.35 13.21
C PHE A 153 28.77 -8.27 12.49
N SER A 154 27.83 -8.89 13.20
CA SER A 154 27.00 -9.99 12.66
C SER A 154 25.50 -9.77 12.90
N PRO A 155 24.88 -8.74 12.31
CA PRO A 155 23.44 -8.54 12.45
C PRO A 155 22.66 -9.64 11.72
N GLY A 156 21.50 -10.04 12.24
CA GLY A 156 20.62 -11.01 11.60
C GLY A 156 20.04 -12.08 12.51
N ALA A 157 19.13 -12.88 11.97
CA ALA A 157 18.42 -13.92 12.68
C ALA A 157 19.34 -15.09 13.06
N ASN A 158 20.21 -15.51 12.12
CA ASN A 158 21.15 -16.58 12.32
C ASN A 158 22.42 -16.09 13.06
N PRO A 159 22.69 -16.55 14.28
CA PRO A 159 23.85 -16.09 15.06
C PRO A 159 25.22 -16.31 14.40
N PHE A 160 25.32 -17.27 13.47
CA PHE A 160 26.61 -17.75 12.97
C PHE A 160 26.71 -17.70 11.44
N TRP A 161 25.84 -16.97 10.73
CA TRP A 161 25.78 -16.90 9.25
C TRP A 161 27.11 -16.49 8.59
N LYS A 162 27.96 -15.76 9.32
CA LYS A 162 29.28 -15.30 8.86
C LYS A 162 30.42 -16.30 9.06
N LEU A 163 30.22 -17.36 9.83
CA LEU A 163 31.27 -18.33 10.14
C LEU A 163 31.24 -19.54 9.17
N GLY A 164 32.30 -20.34 9.19
CA GLY A 164 32.32 -21.64 8.50
C GLY A 164 31.20 -22.57 8.99
N ASP A 165 30.64 -23.36 8.08
CA ASP A 165 29.53 -24.30 8.28
C ASP A 165 28.30 -23.68 8.98
N ALA A 166 28.02 -22.40 8.71
CA ALA A 166 26.93 -21.63 9.32
C ALA A 166 25.53 -22.25 9.18
N TYR A 167 25.30 -23.01 8.11
CA TYR A 167 23.98 -23.49 7.70
C TYR A 167 23.78 -24.98 7.94
N ALA A 168 24.57 -25.58 8.85
CA ALA A 168 24.49 -27.00 9.17
C ALA A 168 23.08 -27.43 9.67
N ASP A 169 22.39 -26.54 10.39
CA ASP A 169 21.02 -26.77 10.89
C ASP A 169 19.97 -26.07 10.01
N ARG A 170 19.99 -24.73 9.99
CA ARG A 170 19.12 -23.88 9.17
C ARG A 170 19.85 -22.65 8.67
N VAL A 171 19.41 -22.13 7.54
CA VAL A 171 19.80 -20.82 7.02
C VAL A 171 19.11 -19.73 7.82
N PHE A 172 17.78 -19.83 7.93
CA PHE A 172 16.93 -18.95 8.72
C PHE A 172 16.39 -19.74 9.93
N PRO A 173 16.94 -19.51 11.15
CA PRO A 173 16.53 -20.26 12.33
C PRO A 173 15.04 -20.13 12.61
N LYS A 174 14.47 -21.13 13.31
CA LYS A 174 13.14 -20.97 13.92
C LYS A 174 13.12 -19.74 14.83
N VAL A 175 11.95 -19.11 14.96
CA VAL A 175 11.80 -17.86 15.71
C VAL A 175 12.42 -17.95 17.11
N GLU A 176 12.21 -19.05 17.81
CA GLU A 176 12.68 -19.24 19.20
C GLU A 176 14.21 -19.30 19.31
N ASN A 177 14.89 -19.62 18.20
CA ASN A 177 16.35 -19.69 18.11
C ASN A 177 16.97 -18.51 17.37
N ALA A 178 16.13 -17.63 16.81
CA ALA A 178 16.60 -16.46 16.09
C ALA A 178 17.03 -15.38 17.08
N ARG A 179 18.05 -14.64 16.67
CA ARG A 179 18.66 -13.57 17.44
C ARG A 179 18.04 -12.22 17.14
N ASP A 180 17.60 -12.04 15.91
CA ASP A 180 17.15 -10.77 15.42
C ASP A 180 16.21 -11.03 14.24
N PHE A 181 15.65 -9.97 13.67
CA PHE A 181 15.09 -9.98 12.34
C PHE A 181 16.18 -10.32 11.30
N VAL A 182 15.74 -10.92 10.19
CA VAL A 182 16.66 -11.26 9.08
C VAL A 182 17.29 -9.99 8.53
N SER A 183 18.62 -9.93 8.47
CA SER A 183 19.30 -8.77 7.88
C SER A 183 19.38 -8.89 6.36
N HIS A 184 19.41 -7.78 5.62
CA HIS A 184 19.54 -7.82 4.14
C HIS A 184 20.78 -8.59 3.66
N SER A 185 21.91 -8.46 4.37
CA SER A 185 23.15 -9.18 4.06
C SER A 185 23.04 -10.68 4.34
N GLU A 186 22.37 -11.06 5.42
CA GLU A 186 22.06 -12.46 5.73
C GLU A 186 21.09 -13.04 4.70
N LEU A 187 20.06 -12.28 4.30
CA LEU A 187 19.11 -12.67 3.26
C LEU A 187 19.83 -13.00 1.96
N ASN A 188 20.70 -12.09 1.49
CA ASN A 188 21.48 -12.29 0.27
C ASN A 188 22.28 -13.61 0.34
N GLN A 189 23.10 -13.80 1.37
CA GLN A 189 23.94 -14.98 1.48
C GLN A 189 23.11 -16.26 1.66
N GLY A 190 22.06 -16.20 2.46
CA GLY A 190 21.18 -17.34 2.77
C GLY A 190 20.39 -17.80 1.55
N LEU A 191 19.76 -16.88 0.82
CA LEU A 191 19.00 -17.20 -0.39
C LEU A 191 19.89 -17.79 -1.49
N HIS A 192 21.09 -17.24 -1.71
CA HIS A 192 22.02 -17.79 -2.70
C HIS A 192 22.52 -19.18 -2.30
N TYR A 193 22.83 -19.40 -1.02
CA TYR A 193 23.18 -20.74 -0.54
C TYR A 193 22.05 -21.75 -0.79
N LEU A 194 20.80 -21.39 -0.49
CA LEU A 194 19.65 -22.25 -0.75
C LEU A 194 19.46 -22.51 -2.25
N ALA A 195 19.61 -21.49 -3.10
CA ALA A 195 19.45 -21.65 -4.54
C ALA A 195 20.55 -22.52 -5.16
N GLU A 196 21.78 -22.47 -4.63
CA GLU A 196 22.89 -23.32 -5.04
C GLU A 196 22.71 -24.78 -4.60
N GLU A 197 22.15 -25.02 -3.41
CA GLU A 197 21.92 -26.37 -2.90
C GLU A 197 20.65 -27.01 -3.50
N TYR A 198 19.58 -26.24 -3.68
CA TYR A 198 18.24 -26.69 -4.12
C TYR A 198 17.87 -26.17 -5.51
N THR A 199 18.78 -26.35 -6.47
CA THR A 199 18.67 -25.81 -7.84
C THR A 199 17.41 -26.24 -8.62
N ASP A 200 16.75 -27.33 -8.23
CA ASP A 200 15.54 -27.85 -8.86
C ASP A 200 14.24 -27.27 -8.29
N ARG A 201 14.33 -26.51 -7.17
CA ARG A 201 13.17 -25.98 -6.45
C ARG A 201 13.17 -24.48 -6.20
N LEU A 202 14.34 -23.86 -6.05
CA LEU A 202 14.47 -22.44 -5.75
C LEU A 202 15.27 -21.70 -6.83
N ARG A 203 14.78 -20.52 -7.19
CA ARG A 203 15.49 -19.56 -8.05
C ARG A 203 15.49 -18.21 -7.36
N VAL A 204 16.66 -17.57 -7.31
CA VAL A 204 16.83 -16.25 -6.69
C VAL A 204 17.42 -15.29 -7.72
N ARG A 205 16.89 -14.06 -7.75
CA ARG A 205 17.33 -13.01 -8.69
C ARG A 205 17.41 -11.67 -7.95
N ALA A 206 18.45 -10.90 -8.25
CA ALA A 206 18.42 -9.45 -8.03
C ALA A 206 17.76 -8.80 -9.25
N ILE A 207 16.66 -8.08 -9.05
CA ILE A 207 15.86 -7.51 -10.15
C ILE A 207 16.13 -6.03 -10.39
N GLY A 208 16.75 -5.35 -9.42
CA GLY A 208 17.09 -3.94 -9.45
C GLY A 208 17.78 -3.53 -8.15
N GLN A 209 17.95 -2.22 -7.95
CA GLN A 209 18.56 -1.67 -6.74
C GLN A 209 17.70 -0.52 -6.20
N SER A 210 17.76 -0.30 -4.89
CA SER A 210 17.15 0.85 -4.20
C SER A 210 17.93 2.16 -4.43
N PRO A 211 17.37 3.33 -4.10
CA PRO A 211 18.09 4.60 -4.17
C PRO A 211 19.40 4.61 -3.37
N GLY A 212 19.40 4.05 -2.15
CA GLY A 212 20.56 3.91 -1.28
C GLY A 212 20.82 5.12 -0.38
N TRP A 213 21.18 4.86 0.88
CA TRP A 213 21.62 5.87 1.86
C TRP A 213 23.15 6.09 1.79
N GLU A 214 23.66 7.16 2.41
CA GLU A 214 25.11 7.30 2.64
C GLU A 214 25.59 6.20 3.61
N ASN A 215 26.69 5.52 3.25
CA ASN A 215 27.34 4.55 4.11
C ASN A 215 28.57 5.16 4.78
N LEU A 216 28.47 5.42 6.08
CA LEU A 216 29.52 6.05 6.88
C LEU A 216 30.79 5.19 7.06
N TYR A 217 30.68 3.87 6.86
CA TYR A 217 31.82 2.97 6.96
C TYR A 217 32.63 2.91 5.66
N THR A 218 31.96 2.78 4.51
CA THR A 218 32.65 2.69 3.20
C THR A 218 32.91 4.08 2.58
N GLY A 219 32.10 5.08 2.93
CA GLY A 219 32.08 6.40 2.32
C GLY A 219 31.35 6.46 0.97
N ASP A 220 30.54 5.44 0.65
CA ASP A 220 29.71 5.42 -0.55
C ASP A 220 28.45 6.28 -0.34
N ASP A 221 28.14 7.14 -1.32
CA ASP A 221 26.98 8.04 -1.34
C ASP A 221 26.48 8.20 -2.79
N PRO A 222 25.37 7.56 -3.19
CA PRO A 222 24.56 6.63 -2.38
C PRO A 222 25.17 5.22 -2.27
N ASP A 223 24.66 4.40 -1.35
CA ASP A 223 24.93 2.96 -1.19
C ASP A 223 23.68 2.08 -1.52
N PRO A 224 23.31 1.94 -2.82
CA PRO A 224 22.18 1.13 -3.28
C PRO A 224 22.21 -0.33 -2.79
N LYS A 225 21.01 -0.90 -2.59
CA LYS A 225 20.84 -2.30 -2.19
C LYS A 225 20.02 -3.07 -3.20
N ASP A 226 20.45 -4.30 -3.47
CA ASP A 226 19.74 -5.19 -4.39
C ASP A 226 18.35 -5.54 -3.86
N ILE A 227 17.39 -5.59 -4.79
CA ILE A 227 16.02 -6.03 -4.58
C ILE A 227 15.94 -7.49 -5.01
N TYR A 228 15.60 -8.37 -4.07
CA TYR A 228 15.59 -9.80 -4.32
C TYR A 228 14.19 -10.33 -4.62
N VAL A 229 14.14 -11.26 -5.57
CA VAL A 229 12.98 -12.13 -5.81
C VAL A 229 13.42 -13.57 -5.62
N ALA A 230 12.63 -14.33 -4.86
CA ALA A 230 12.77 -15.78 -4.70
C ALA A 230 11.53 -16.47 -5.28
N GLU A 231 11.73 -17.31 -6.29
CA GLU A 231 10.70 -18.14 -6.92
C GLU A 231 10.84 -19.58 -6.40
N VAL A 232 9.74 -20.19 -5.93
CA VAL A 232 9.71 -21.55 -5.39
C VAL A 232 8.64 -22.38 -6.09
N THR A 233 9.02 -23.51 -6.67
CA THR A 233 8.11 -24.48 -7.31
C THR A 233 8.83 -25.79 -7.58
N GLU A 234 8.10 -26.88 -7.85
CA GLU A 234 8.72 -28.09 -8.38
C GLU A 234 9.19 -27.91 -9.84
N ASN A 235 10.37 -28.46 -10.17
CA ASN A 235 10.95 -28.43 -11.52
C ASN A 235 11.22 -27.00 -12.02
N ILE A 236 11.73 -26.13 -11.16
CA ILE A 236 11.88 -24.69 -11.46
C ILE A 236 12.75 -24.40 -12.68
N GLN A 237 13.60 -25.34 -13.11
CA GLN A 237 14.46 -25.19 -14.30
C GLN A 237 13.75 -25.51 -15.63
N ASP A 238 12.53 -26.05 -15.59
CA ASP A 238 11.70 -26.25 -16.78
C ASP A 238 10.92 -24.97 -17.07
N GLU A 239 11.47 -24.11 -17.93
CA GLU A 239 10.87 -22.82 -18.30
C GLU A 239 9.45 -22.96 -18.89
N SER A 240 9.15 -24.07 -19.58
CA SER A 240 7.79 -24.27 -20.14
C SER A 240 6.81 -24.63 -19.04
N SER A 241 7.19 -25.53 -18.13
CA SER A 241 6.37 -25.84 -16.95
C SER A 241 6.22 -24.62 -16.05
N PHE A 242 7.28 -23.86 -15.82
CA PHE A 242 7.24 -22.63 -15.03
C PHE A 242 6.26 -21.63 -15.62
N ALA A 243 6.28 -21.39 -16.94
CA ALA A 243 5.38 -20.44 -17.59
C ALA A 243 3.90 -20.89 -17.52
N GLU A 244 3.61 -22.18 -17.55
CA GLU A 244 2.23 -22.71 -17.52
C GLU A 244 1.59 -22.72 -16.13
N LYS A 245 2.37 -22.80 -15.04
CA LYS A 245 1.86 -22.84 -13.66
C LYS A 245 1.34 -21.49 -13.21
N ASP A 246 0.26 -21.43 -12.45
CA ASP A 246 -0.23 -20.15 -11.90
C ASP A 246 0.69 -19.60 -10.81
N LYS A 247 0.70 -18.28 -10.61
CA LYS A 247 1.56 -17.63 -9.63
C LYS A 247 0.78 -16.99 -8.50
N VAL A 248 1.33 -17.14 -7.31
CA VAL A 248 1.02 -16.30 -6.15
C VAL A 248 2.24 -15.47 -5.81
N VAL A 249 2.04 -14.17 -5.62
CA VAL A 249 3.11 -13.22 -5.28
C VAL A 249 2.92 -12.71 -3.85
N PHE A 250 3.99 -12.77 -3.07
CA PHE A 250 4.06 -12.24 -1.72
C PHE A 250 5.10 -11.11 -1.68
N SER A 251 4.64 -9.87 -1.57
CA SER A 251 5.50 -8.74 -1.16
C SER A 251 5.65 -8.80 0.35
N LEU A 252 6.90 -8.91 0.82
CA LEU A 252 7.18 -9.15 2.22
C LEU A 252 7.60 -7.88 2.97
N SER A 253 7.80 -6.78 2.24
CA SER A 253 8.70 -5.74 2.70
C SER A 253 8.63 -4.44 1.94
N ILE A 254 7.43 -4.00 1.62
CA ILE A 254 7.29 -2.69 1.03
C ILE A 254 7.70 -1.61 2.05
N HIS A 255 7.35 -1.77 3.32
CA HIS A 255 7.86 -0.95 4.42
C HIS A 255 9.01 -1.62 5.19
N GLY A 256 10.03 -0.85 5.56
CA GLY A 256 11.22 -1.35 6.25
C GLY A 256 10.97 -1.73 7.72
N ASP A 257 10.05 -1.03 8.38
CA ASP A 257 9.67 -1.15 9.80
C ASP A 257 8.57 -2.20 10.07
N GLU A 258 8.17 -2.96 9.06
CA GLU A 258 7.12 -4.00 9.14
C GLU A 258 7.73 -5.39 8.83
N PRO A 259 8.47 -6.00 9.78
CA PRO A 259 9.34 -7.14 9.47
C PRO A 259 8.62 -8.50 9.38
N ALA A 260 7.41 -8.66 9.91
CA ALA A 260 6.79 -9.98 10.09
C ALA A 260 6.60 -10.76 8.77
N GLY A 261 6.29 -10.07 7.66
CA GLY A 261 6.17 -10.71 6.34
C GLY A 261 7.47 -11.40 5.95
N ARG A 262 8.60 -10.73 6.19
CA ARG A 262 9.94 -11.24 5.90
C ARG A 262 10.36 -12.37 6.84
N VAL A 263 9.96 -12.29 8.11
CA VAL A 263 10.19 -13.33 9.12
C VAL A 263 9.52 -14.65 8.68
N ALA A 264 8.25 -14.60 8.27
CA ALA A 264 7.54 -15.79 7.79
C ALA A 264 8.09 -16.27 6.43
N GLY A 265 8.18 -15.37 5.44
CA GLY A 265 8.52 -15.74 4.08
C GLY A 265 9.89 -16.40 3.94
N THR A 266 10.92 -15.91 4.62
CA THR A 266 12.28 -16.51 4.57
C THR A 266 12.33 -17.95 5.09
N ARG A 267 11.58 -18.25 6.15
CA ARG A 267 11.47 -19.60 6.73
C ARG A 267 10.69 -20.54 5.81
N ILE A 268 9.62 -20.05 5.20
CA ILE A 268 8.84 -20.80 4.22
C ILE A 268 9.68 -21.11 2.97
N ILE A 269 10.44 -20.13 2.45
CA ILE A 269 11.36 -20.34 1.32
C ILE A 269 12.33 -21.48 1.62
N GLU A 270 12.99 -21.46 2.79
CA GLU A 270 13.93 -22.52 3.18
C GLU A 270 13.25 -23.88 3.30
N GLU A 271 12.09 -23.95 3.95
CA GLU A 271 11.34 -25.20 4.15
C GLU A 271 10.86 -25.79 2.82
N ALA A 272 10.33 -24.97 1.93
CA ALA A 272 9.82 -25.40 0.62
C ALA A 272 10.95 -25.79 -0.35
N ALA A 273 12.08 -25.06 -0.32
CA ALA A 273 13.28 -25.46 -1.06
C ALA A 273 13.80 -26.83 -0.61
N LYS A 274 13.74 -27.11 0.70
CA LYS A 274 14.12 -28.38 1.32
C LYS A 274 13.11 -29.51 1.12
N GLY A 275 11.89 -29.22 0.63
CA GLY A 275 10.83 -30.20 0.49
C GLY A 275 10.23 -30.64 1.83
N ILE A 276 10.19 -29.75 2.82
CA ILE A 276 9.70 -30.01 4.18
C ILE A 276 8.65 -28.99 4.63
N ALA A 277 8.13 -28.16 3.73
CA ALA A 277 7.05 -27.23 4.01
C ALA A 277 5.71 -27.96 3.85
N ASP A 278 5.35 -28.85 4.78
CA ASP A 278 4.20 -29.75 4.68
C ASP A 278 2.89 -29.06 4.21
N ASP A 279 2.67 -27.81 4.62
CA ASP A 279 1.50 -26.99 4.26
C ASP A 279 1.48 -26.51 2.79
N PHE A 280 2.61 -26.61 2.07
CA PHE A 280 2.80 -26.08 0.71
C PHE A 280 3.20 -27.16 -0.30
N GLU A 281 3.79 -28.28 0.14
CA GLU A 281 4.35 -29.30 -0.76
C GLU A 281 3.34 -29.81 -1.80
N ASP A 282 2.08 -29.99 -1.39
CA ASP A 282 1.04 -30.55 -2.27
C ASP A 282 0.63 -29.59 -3.41
N VAL A 283 0.91 -28.29 -3.31
CA VAL A 283 0.54 -27.30 -4.34
C VAL A 283 1.69 -26.90 -5.27
N LEU A 284 2.95 -27.14 -4.89
CA LEU A 284 4.13 -26.72 -5.68
C LEU A 284 4.26 -27.42 -7.05
N SER A 285 3.52 -28.52 -7.28
CA SER A 285 3.44 -29.12 -8.62
C SER A 285 2.61 -28.28 -9.58
N ASP A 286 1.67 -27.49 -9.07
CA ASP A 286 0.63 -26.80 -9.84
C ASP A 286 0.88 -25.28 -9.92
N ILE A 287 1.58 -24.70 -8.93
CA ILE A 287 1.81 -23.25 -8.82
C ILE A 287 3.28 -22.89 -8.68
N VAL A 288 3.58 -21.60 -8.82
CA VAL A 288 4.82 -20.96 -8.38
C VAL A 288 4.51 -19.96 -7.27
N ILE A 289 5.26 -20.03 -6.18
CA ILE A 289 5.23 -19.03 -5.11
C ILE A 289 6.38 -18.06 -5.34
N VAL A 290 6.08 -16.77 -5.46
CA VAL A 290 7.05 -15.70 -5.71
C VAL A 290 7.12 -14.79 -4.50
N PHE A 291 8.29 -14.64 -3.90
CA PHE A 291 8.54 -13.75 -2.76
C PHE A 291 9.36 -12.55 -3.22
N VAL A 292 8.91 -11.33 -2.92
CA VAL A 292 9.56 -10.08 -3.35
C VAL A 292 9.97 -9.26 -2.12
N PHE A 293 11.24 -8.82 -2.11
CA PHE A 293 11.81 -8.01 -1.04
C PHE A 293 12.07 -6.56 -1.51
N ILE A 294 11.03 -5.71 -1.48
CA ILE A 294 10.96 -4.41 -2.18
C ILE A 294 11.85 -3.32 -1.59
N ASN A 295 11.79 -3.06 -0.27
CA ASN A 295 12.48 -1.94 0.37
C ASN A 295 13.66 -2.40 1.25
N PRO A 296 14.84 -2.63 0.66
CA PRO A 296 16.05 -2.93 1.43
C PRO A 296 16.65 -1.70 2.13
N ASP A 297 16.35 -0.48 1.68
CA ASP A 297 16.87 0.77 2.27
C ASP A 297 16.33 1.00 3.68
N GLY A 298 15.00 0.94 3.86
CA GLY A 298 14.36 1.05 5.17
C GLY A 298 14.77 -0.05 6.16
N TRP A 299 15.49 -1.05 5.64
CA TRP A 299 15.98 -2.22 6.34
C TRP A 299 17.40 -2.08 6.85
N VAL A 300 18.29 -1.52 6.04
CA VAL A 300 19.71 -1.41 6.37
C VAL A 300 19.99 -0.23 7.28
N VAL A 301 19.14 0.80 7.29
CA VAL A 301 19.30 2.04 8.08
C VAL A 301 19.45 1.83 9.59
N ARG A 302 18.94 0.72 10.13
CA ARG A 302 19.12 0.42 11.55
C ARG A 302 20.56 0.06 11.94
N LYS A 303 21.46 -0.15 10.98
CA LYS A 303 22.83 -0.58 11.28
C LYS A 303 23.72 0.63 11.57
N PRO A 304 24.78 0.50 12.41
CA PRO A 304 25.68 1.60 12.74
C PRO A 304 26.35 2.29 11.55
N GLN A 305 26.46 1.61 10.40
CA GLN A 305 27.01 2.17 9.16
C GLN A 305 26.16 3.27 8.55
N TYR A 306 24.90 3.39 8.93
CA TYR A 306 23.99 4.34 8.35
C TYR A 306 23.58 5.39 9.37
N GLU A 307 23.35 6.55 8.84
CA GLU A 307 22.73 7.68 9.47
C GLU A 307 21.81 8.24 8.41
N PHE A 308 20.53 8.31 8.72
CA PHE A 308 19.57 8.77 7.76
C PHE A 308 18.97 10.06 8.26
N GLU A 309 18.94 11.05 7.37
CA GLU A 309 18.01 12.14 7.54
C GLU A 309 16.65 11.55 7.31
N THR A 310 15.93 11.47 8.41
CA THR A 310 14.51 11.29 8.29
C THR A 310 13.91 12.40 7.46
N TRP A 311 12.72 12.15 6.91
CA TRP A 311 11.93 13.19 6.27
C TRP A 311 11.61 14.39 7.19
N TRP A 312 11.85 14.26 8.51
CA TRP A 312 11.70 15.28 9.54
C TRP A 312 12.89 16.25 9.63
N GLY A 313 13.98 16.01 8.87
CA GLY A 313 15.23 16.76 8.98
C GLY A 313 15.99 16.51 10.29
N SER A 314 15.53 15.53 11.09
CA SER A 314 16.30 14.98 12.20
C SER A 314 17.14 13.82 11.69
N THR A 315 18.32 13.73 12.26
CA THR A 315 19.25 12.66 11.93
C THR A 315 19.00 11.51 12.89
N GLU A 316 18.57 10.36 12.37
CA GLU A 316 18.25 9.16 13.15
C GLU A 316 19.24 8.04 12.89
N ARG A 317 19.37 7.14 13.87
CA ARG A 317 20.21 5.94 13.81
C ARG A 317 19.56 4.79 14.59
N PHE A 318 19.92 3.56 14.24
CA PHE A 318 19.55 2.33 14.97
C PHE A 318 18.06 1.97 14.97
N ARG A 319 17.31 2.42 13.96
CA ARG A 319 15.87 2.15 13.78
C ARG A 319 15.59 1.77 12.34
N TYR A 320 14.55 0.97 12.12
CA TYR A 320 14.02 0.78 10.77
C TYR A 320 13.35 2.06 10.27
N ASP A 321 13.27 2.20 8.95
CA ASP A 321 12.52 3.27 8.31
C ASP A 321 11.41 2.70 7.45
N ARG A 322 10.27 3.40 7.41
CA ARG A 322 9.11 3.00 6.60
C ARG A 322 9.46 3.05 5.12
N GLY A 323 10.07 4.15 4.70
CA GLY A 323 10.40 4.48 3.31
C GLY A 323 11.72 3.89 2.82
N ASN A 324 12.06 4.24 1.58
CA ASN A 324 13.40 4.04 1.03
C ASN A 324 14.23 5.33 1.19
N ALA A 325 15.47 5.38 0.69
CA ALA A 325 16.34 6.55 0.88
C ALA A 325 15.87 7.84 0.19
N ALA A 326 14.89 7.77 -0.70
CA ALA A 326 14.40 8.89 -1.48
C ALA A 326 12.93 9.25 -1.23
N ILE A 327 12.13 8.34 -0.67
CA ILE A 327 10.67 8.45 -0.53
C ILE A 327 10.22 7.83 0.80
N GLY A 328 9.50 8.61 1.62
CA GLY A 328 9.05 8.19 2.96
C GLY A 328 7.95 7.11 3.02
N ASP A 329 7.19 6.91 1.94
CA ASP A 329 6.22 5.80 1.82
C ASP A 329 6.34 5.15 0.43
N THR A 330 6.91 3.95 0.42
CA THR A 330 7.16 3.15 -0.79
C THR A 330 5.87 2.57 -1.38
N ASN A 331 4.78 2.51 -0.62
CA ASN A 331 3.46 2.09 -1.09
C ASN A 331 2.64 3.25 -1.69
N ARG A 332 3.30 4.31 -2.17
CA ARG A 332 2.71 5.42 -2.95
C ARG A 332 3.41 5.65 -4.30
N GLN A 333 4.18 4.66 -4.77
CA GLN A 333 5.07 4.78 -5.93
C GLN A 333 4.57 4.05 -7.19
N TYR A 334 3.40 3.42 -7.18
CA TYR A 334 2.99 2.53 -8.27
C TYR A 334 2.07 3.22 -9.30
N PRO A 335 2.12 2.81 -10.58
CA PRO A 335 1.34 3.44 -11.66
C PRO A 335 -0.12 2.95 -11.69
N THR A 336 -0.87 3.32 -10.66
CA THR A 336 -2.28 2.95 -10.50
C THR A 336 -3.19 3.73 -11.46
N MET A 337 -4.18 3.05 -12.04
CA MET A 337 -5.25 3.71 -12.80
C MET A 337 -6.12 4.61 -11.92
N GLY A 338 -6.81 5.57 -12.51
CA GLY A 338 -7.61 6.56 -11.78
C GLY A 338 -6.78 7.74 -11.28
N TRP A 339 -7.24 8.38 -10.20
CA TRP A 339 -6.62 9.58 -9.64
C TRP A 339 -5.22 9.27 -9.11
N VAL A 340 -4.23 10.11 -9.44
CA VAL A 340 -2.87 10.07 -8.90
C VAL A 340 -2.58 11.40 -8.20
N SER A 341 -2.11 11.36 -6.95
CA SER A 341 -1.67 12.57 -6.25
C SER A 341 -0.49 13.22 -6.98
N PRO A 342 -0.49 14.55 -7.19
CA PRO A 342 0.65 15.27 -7.77
C PRO A 342 1.91 15.20 -6.88
N GLU A 343 1.84 14.72 -5.65
CA GLU A 343 3.02 14.56 -4.78
C GLU A 343 3.83 13.30 -5.12
N TYR A 344 3.17 12.26 -5.66
CA TYR A 344 3.73 10.92 -5.81
C TYR A 344 4.69 10.78 -7.00
N TRP A 345 5.51 9.73 -6.94
CA TRP A 345 6.48 9.33 -7.97
C TRP A 345 6.07 7.98 -8.58
N PRO A 346 5.07 7.95 -9.50
CA PRO A 346 4.60 6.70 -10.07
C PRO A 346 5.66 6.05 -10.99
N ALA A 347 6.04 4.81 -10.67
CA ALA A 347 7.08 4.03 -11.30
C ALA A 347 6.55 3.23 -12.50
N GLU A 348 6.27 3.91 -13.60
CA GLU A 348 5.94 3.26 -14.89
C GLU A 348 7.20 3.11 -15.76
N PRO A 349 7.70 1.88 -16.01
CA PRO A 349 8.94 1.62 -16.73
C PRO A 349 8.88 1.83 -18.25
N GLU A 350 7.73 1.67 -18.93
CA GLU A 350 7.71 1.69 -20.40
C GLU A 350 7.97 3.09 -21.00
N ASP A 351 7.56 4.14 -20.29
CA ASP A 351 7.63 5.54 -20.73
C ASP A 351 8.23 6.45 -19.65
N THR A 352 9.13 5.91 -18.81
CA THR A 352 9.73 6.66 -17.69
C THR A 352 10.42 7.95 -18.14
N PRO A 353 10.04 9.11 -17.60
CA PRO A 353 10.75 10.36 -17.86
C PRO A 353 12.17 10.34 -17.26
N GLU A 354 13.17 10.83 -18.02
CA GLU A 354 14.54 11.01 -17.50
C GLU A 354 14.57 11.95 -16.28
N VAL A 355 13.72 12.97 -16.27
CA VAL A 355 13.57 13.96 -15.19
C VAL A 355 12.09 14.23 -14.98
N ARG A 356 11.68 14.32 -13.71
CA ARG A 356 10.32 14.70 -13.35
C ARG A 356 10.10 16.21 -13.61
N PRO A 357 9.10 16.62 -14.41
CA PRO A 357 8.98 18.01 -14.86
C PRO A 357 8.85 19.07 -13.76
N ASP A 358 8.21 18.74 -12.64
CA ASP A 358 7.96 19.65 -11.53
C ASP A 358 8.96 19.55 -10.38
N ASP A 359 9.96 18.67 -10.47
CA ASP A 359 10.98 18.53 -9.43
C ASP A 359 11.99 19.70 -9.49
N PRO A 360 12.15 20.47 -8.39
CA PRO A 360 13.01 21.66 -8.38
C PRO A 360 14.50 21.33 -8.43
N GLU A 361 14.89 20.10 -8.09
CA GLU A 361 16.28 19.61 -8.06
C GLU A 361 16.69 18.98 -9.40
N GLY A 362 15.72 18.70 -10.27
CA GLY A 362 15.93 18.09 -11.58
C GLY A 362 16.18 16.59 -11.52
N ARG A 363 15.64 15.91 -10.50
CA ARG A 363 15.78 14.47 -10.26
C ARG A 363 14.88 13.64 -11.17
N GLY A 364 15.33 12.41 -11.45
CA GLY A 364 14.64 11.44 -12.30
C GLY A 364 13.95 10.32 -11.51
N TYR A 365 13.08 9.57 -12.18
CA TYR A 365 12.42 8.41 -11.55
C TYR A 365 13.40 7.27 -11.24
N GLU A 366 14.45 7.07 -12.06
CA GLU A 366 15.52 6.10 -11.78
C GLU A 366 16.37 6.46 -10.55
N GLU A 367 16.30 7.71 -10.09
CA GLU A 367 16.97 8.16 -8.86
C GLU A 367 16.05 8.02 -7.64
N MET A 368 14.77 8.33 -7.81
CA MET A 368 13.81 8.40 -6.69
C MET A 368 13.11 7.08 -6.39
N VAL A 369 12.79 6.29 -7.43
CA VAL A 369 12.00 5.05 -7.32
C VAL A 369 12.53 3.91 -8.21
N PRO A 370 13.86 3.68 -8.29
CA PRO A 370 14.43 2.58 -9.08
C PRO A 370 13.94 1.20 -8.60
N ASP A 371 13.57 1.11 -7.33
CA ASP A 371 13.04 -0.09 -6.71
C ASP A 371 11.64 -0.45 -7.20
N ALA A 372 10.69 0.48 -7.12
CA ALA A 372 9.36 0.26 -7.66
C ALA A 372 9.38 0.04 -9.18
N LEU A 373 10.26 0.72 -9.92
CA LEU A 373 10.45 0.50 -11.36
C LEU A 373 10.85 -0.95 -11.66
N ALA A 374 11.83 -1.47 -10.93
CA ALA A 374 12.31 -2.84 -11.08
C ALA A 374 11.21 -3.88 -10.73
N VAL A 375 10.43 -3.62 -9.68
CA VAL A 375 9.31 -4.50 -9.28
C VAL A 375 8.22 -4.54 -10.36
N VAL A 376 7.79 -3.37 -10.87
CA VAL A 376 6.78 -3.28 -11.93
C VAL A 376 7.25 -3.99 -13.20
N GLU A 377 8.50 -3.75 -13.63
CA GLU A 377 9.08 -4.41 -14.80
C GLU A 377 9.17 -5.92 -14.62
N HIS A 378 9.62 -6.38 -13.45
CA HIS A 378 9.79 -7.80 -13.18
C HIS A 378 8.45 -8.55 -13.15
N LEU A 379 7.46 -8.03 -12.42
CA LEU A 379 6.17 -8.71 -12.25
C LEU A 379 5.33 -8.71 -13.54
N ARG A 380 5.44 -7.70 -14.40
CA ARG A 380 4.87 -7.72 -15.76
C ARG A 380 5.49 -8.80 -16.66
N GLY A 381 6.59 -9.40 -16.25
CA GLY A 381 7.20 -10.54 -16.93
C GLY A 381 6.44 -11.86 -16.74
N TYR A 382 5.43 -11.91 -15.87
CA TYR A 382 4.58 -13.07 -15.66
C TYR A 382 3.21 -12.90 -16.36
N ASP A 383 2.74 -13.98 -17.00
CA ASP A 383 1.45 -13.98 -17.74
C ASP A 383 0.24 -14.44 -16.90
N ASN A 384 0.45 -15.00 -15.70
CA ASN A 384 -0.60 -15.66 -14.93
C ASN A 384 -0.41 -15.51 -13.40
N VAL A 385 -0.49 -14.27 -12.93
CA VAL A 385 -0.51 -13.95 -11.49
C VAL A 385 -1.96 -13.93 -11.00
N GLU A 386 -2.35 -14.96 -10.25
CA GLU A 386 -3.73 -15.09 -9.74
C GLU A 386 -3.94 -14.23 -8.48
N TYR A 387 -2.95 -14.22 -7.58
CA TYR A 387 -3.00 -13.48 -6.33
C TYR A 387 -1.70 -12.70 -6.11
N LEU A 388 -1.83 -11.49 -5.59
CA LEU A 388 -0.72 -10.73 -5.03
C LEU A 388 -1.11 -10.19 -3.65
N CYS A 389 -0.36 -10.62 -2.64
CA CYS A 389 -0.53 -10.20 -1.26
C CYS A 389 0.68 -9.38 -0.82
N ASP A 390 0.42 -8.24 -0.19
CA ASP A 390 1.45 -7.32 0.34
C ASP A 390 1.31 -7.29 1.85
N TYR A 391 2.32 -7.80 2.57
CA TYR A 391 2.24 -8.01 4.01
C TYR A 391 2.69 -6.75 4.77
N HIS A 392 1.79 -6.16 5.56
CA HIS A 392 1.99 -4.92 6.33
C HIS A 392 1.73 -5.12 7.83
N MET A 393 2.26 -4.24 8.68
CA MET A 393 1.98 -4.29 10.10
C MET A 393 1.44 -2.98 10.63
N MET A 394 0.58 -3.09 11.64
CA MET A 394 0.03 -1.97 12.39
C MET A 394 0.33 -2.12 13.88
N ASP A 395 0.00 -1.08 14.66
CA ASP A 395 0.29 -1.07 16.08
C ASP A 395 -0.73 -1.93 16.86
N LEU A 396 -2.00 -1.51 16.94
CA LEU A 396 -3.07 -2.21 17.68
C LEU A 396 -4.40 -2.17 16.93
N SER A 397 -5.25 -3.19 17.12
CA SER A 397 -6.58 -3.29 16.49
C SER A 397 -7.51 -4.22 17.30
N GLU A 398 -8.81 -4.19 17.01
CA GLU A 398 -9.74 -5.20 17.53
C GLU A 398 -9.45 -6.60 16.99
N SER A 399 -8.75 -6.71 15.87
CA SER A 399 -8.39 -7.97 15.22
C SER A 399 -6.88 -8.20 15.27
N MET A 400 -6.44 -9.45 15.41
CA MET A 400 -5.02 -9.78 15.28
C MET A 400 -4.50 -9.46 13.86
N VAL A 401 -5.32 -9.77 12.84
CA VAL A 401 -5.07 -9.38 11.45
C VAL A 401 -6.29 -8.63 10.89
N LEU A 402 -6.06 -7.52 10.21
CA LEU A 402 -7.04 -6.87 9.35
C LEU A 402 -6.63 -7.04 7.89
N ASN A 403 -7.40 -7.80 7.11
CA ASN A 403 -7.14 -7.91 5.68
C ASN A 403 -7.83 -6.78 4.92
N LEU A 404 -7.04 -5.90 4.32
CA LEU A 404 -7.49 -4.78 3.51
C LEU A 404 -7.65 -5.21 2.06
N GLU A 405 -8.88 -5.19 1.56
CA GLU A 405 -9.19 -5.41 0.16
C GLU A 405 -8.74 -4.19 -0.66
N SER A 406 -7.92 -4.41 -1.69
CA SER A 406 -7.35 -3.30 -2.47
C SER A 406 -8.40 -2.49 -3.22
N ASN A 407 -8.02 -1.31 -3.69
CA ASN A 407 -8.91 -0.47 -4.48
C ASN A 407 -9.10 -0.92 -5.94
N ALA A 408 -8.47 -2.03 -6.35
CA ALA A 408 -8.57 -2.53 -7.71
C ALA A 408 -10.02 -2.91 -8.09
N PRO A 409 -10.41 -2.74 -9.37
CA PRO A 409 -11.70 -3.19 -9.87
C PRO A 409 -11.68 -4.70 -10.11
N TYR A 410 -12.75 -5.39 -9.68
CA TYR A 410 -12.93 -6.82 -9.90
C TYR A 410 -14.25 -7.11 -10.58
N ASN A 411 -14.24 -8.13 -11.46
CA ASN A 411 -15.47 -8.73 -11.96
C ASN A 411 -16.09 -9.65 -10.89
N HIS A 412 -17.16 -10.35 -11.26
CA HIS A 412 -17.88 -11.26 -10.36
C HIS A 412 -16.98 -12.34 -9.74
N ILE A 413 -16.18 -13.04 -10.54
CA ILE A 413 -15.28 -14.09 -10.03
C ILE A 413 -14.22 -13.50 -9.11
N GLY A 414 -13.56 -12.40 -9.51
CA GLY A 414 -12.55 -11.73 -8.68
C GLY A 414 -13.09 -11.29 -7.33
N THR A 415 -14.31 -10.74 -7.31
CA THR A 415 -15.01 -10.31 -6.09
C THR A 415 -15.28 -11.50 -5.15
N HIS A 416 -15.68 -12.66 -5.70
CA HIS A 416 -15.89 -13.87 -4.90
C HIS A 416 -14.57 -14.54 -4.46
N ASN A 417 -13.52 -14.51 -5.28
CA ASN A 417 -12.20 -15.01 -4.92
C ASN A 417 -11.60 -14.19 -3.76
N LEU A 418 -11.77 -12.87 -3.79
CA LEU A 418 -11.34 -11.95 -2.75
C LEU A 418 -11.98 -12.26 -1.38
N ASP A 419 -13.31 -12.45 -1.33
CA ASP A 419 -13.98 -12.80 -0.08
C ASP A 419 -13.66 -14.24 0.37
N GLU A 420 -13.50 -15.19 -0.56
CA GLU A 420 -13.19 -16.58 -0.21
C GLU A 420 -11.83 -16.73 0.46
N VAL A 421 -10.79 -16.08 -0.07
CA VAL A 421 -9.46 -16.21 0.52
C VAL A 421 -9.43 -15.65 1.94
N ASN A 422 -10.16 -14.56 2.21
CA ASN A 422 -10.31 -14.02 3.56
C ASN A 422 -11.04 -14.97 4.52
N ILE A 423 -12.15 -15.57 4.08
CA ILE A 423 -12.87 -16.60 4.86
C ILE A 423 -11.97 -17.78 5.19
N ARG A 424 -11.17 -18.23 4.23
CA ARG A 424 -10.23 -19.34 4.42
C ARG A 424 -9.12 -19.01 5.40
N ILE A 425 -8.57 -17.80 5.36
CA ILE A 425 -7.54 -17.36 6.32
C ILE A 425 -8.13 -17.30 7.74
N ASP A 426 -9.31 -16.70 7.94
CA ASP A 426 -9.97 -16.70 9.26
C ASP A 426 -10.19 -18.13 9.74
N ASN A 427 -10.78 -19.00 8.91
CA ASN A 427 -10.98 -20.41 9.26
C ASN A 427 -9.66 -21.12 9.60
N GLY A 428 -8.57 -20.82 8.89
CA GLY A 428 -7.23 -21.35 9.15
C GLY A 428 -6.69 -20.91 10.51
N MET A 429 -6.86 -19.64 10.88
CA MET A 429 -6.47 -19.11 12.19
C MET A 429 -7.34 -19.67 13.31
N GLN A 430 -8.65 -19.78 13.10
CA GLN A 430 -9.59 -20.40 14.04
C GLN A 430 -9.29 -21.90 14.22
N ALA A 431 -8.92 -22.61 13.16
CA ALA A 431 -8.51 -24.01 13.26
C ALA A 431 -7.22 -24.20 14.07
N HIS A 432 -6.29 -23.25 13.98
CA HIS A 432 -5.01 -23.30 14.69
C HIS A 432 -5.14 -22.85 16.16
N TRP A 433 -5.75 -21.69 16.44
CA TRP A 433 -5.81 -21.11 17.78
C TRP A 433 -7.17 -21.27 18.47
N GLY A 434 -8.26 -21.46 17.73
CA GLY A 434 -9.63 -21.54 18.25
C GLY A 434 -10.22 -20.20 18.71
N SER A 435 -9.42 -19.34 19.33
CA SER A 435 -9.81 -17.98 19.75
C SER A 435 -8.56 -17.15 20.12
N PRO A 436 -8.67 -15.80 20.16
CA PRO A 436 -7.57 -14.93 20.62
C PRO A 436 -7.06 -15.24 22.03
N GLU A 437 -7.89 -15.81 22.91
CA GLU A 437 -7.51 -16.20 24.27
C GLU A 437 -6.33 -17.19 24.34
N THR A 438 -6.12 -17.98 23.29
CA THR A 438 -4.99 -18.93 23.22
C THR A 438 -3.64 -18.23 23.14
N ILE A 439 -3.60 -16.99 22.65
CA ILE A 439 -2.39 -16.17 22.50
C ILE A 439 -2.39 -14.94 23.42
N ALA A 440 -3.36 -14.83 24.33
CA ALA A 440 -3.58 -13.65 25.18
C ALA A 440 -2.38 -13.28 26.06
N ASP A 441 -1.66 -14.26 26.60
CA ASP A 441 -0.49 -14.01 27.44
C ASP A 441 0.63 -13.32 26.63
N ASP A 442 0.91 -13.84 25.42
CA ASP A 442 1.92 -13.27 24.54
C ASP A 442 1.49 -11.88 24.01
N THR A 443 0.23 -11.71 23.58
CA THR A 443 -0.24 -10.42 23.04
C THR A 443 -0.33 -9.34 24.12
N SER A 444 -0.80 -9.66 25.33
CA SER A 444 -0.83 -8.71 26.44
C SER A 444 0.58 -8.33 26.90
N ARG A 445 1.52 -9.26 26.86
CA ARG A 445 2.92 -9.01 27.21
C ARG A 445 3.58 -8.12 26.16
N ALA A 446 3.38 -8.41 24.87
CA ALA A 446 3.91 -7.63 23.76
C ALA A 446 3.35 -6.20 23.76
N SER A 447 2.03 -6.04 23.90
CA SER A 447 1.40 -4.72 23.91
C SER A 447 1.94 -3.81 25.04
N LYS A 448 2.21 -4.40 26.21
CA LYS A 448 2.87 -3.69 27.32
C LYS A 448 4.33 -3.35 26.99
N ALA A 449 5.08 -4.29 26.44
CA ALA A 449 6.50 -4.13 26.17
C ALA A 449 6.78 -3.13 25.02
N ILE A 450 5.93 -3.11 24.00
CA ILE A 450 6.09 -2.32 22.77
C ILE A 450 5.38 -0.97 22.89
N HIS A 451 4.10 -0.98 23.30
CA HIS A 451 3.24 0.21 23.27
C HIS A 451 2.87 0.74 24.67
N GLY A 452 3.31 0.08 25.75
CA GLY A 452 2.97 0.48 27.12
C GLY A 452 1.52 0.22 27.52
N VAL A 453 0.77 -0.57 26.74
CA VAL A 453 -0.66 -0.85 26.98
C VAL A 453 -0.82 -2.16 27.76
N GLU A 454 -1.41 -2.09 28.96
CA GLU A 454 -1.62 -3.27 29.81
C GLU A 454 -2.92 -4.01 29.47
N GLY A 455 -2.85 -5.35 29.38
CA GLY A 455 -4.03 -6.22 29.29
C GLY A 455 -4.69 -6.28 27.91
N TYR A 456 -4.03 -5.78 26.87
CA TYR A 456 -4.53 -5.86 25.50
C TYR A 456 -4.57 -7.31 25.01
N VAL A 457 -5.72 -7.70 24.47
CA VAL A 457 -5.94 -8.94 23.73
C VAL A 457 -6.88 -8.59 22.58
N PRO A 458 -6.57 -8.95 21.32
CA PRO A 458 -7.49 -8.75 20.22
C PRO A 458 -8.84 -9.43 20.49
N GLU A 459 -9.94 -8.81 20.08
CA GLU A 459 -11.28 -9.39 20.21
C GLU A 459 -11.50 -10.56 19.23
N ARG A 460 -10.79 -10.55 18.10
CA ARG A 460 -10.87 -11.57 17.05
C ARG A 460 -9.52 -11.84 16.39
N LEU A 461 -9.41 -12.98 15.70
CA LEU A 461 -8.18 -13.35 15.00
C LEU A 461 -8.06 -12.64 13.65
N LEU A 462 -9.16 -12.52 12.91
CA LEU A 462 -9.19 -11.82 11.63
C LEU A 462 -10.50 -11.03 11.47
N ASP A 463 -10.40 -9.84 10.85
CA ASP A 463 -11.50 -9.22 10.11
C ASP A 463 -11.00 -8.75 8.75
N TYR A 464 -11.92 -8.40 7.86
CA TYR A 464 -11.57 -7.97 6.52
C TYR A 464 -12.64 -7.06 5.92
N GLY A 465 -12.26 -6.20 4.99
CA GLY A 465 -13.12 -5.29 4.26
C GLY A 465 -12.29 -4.43 3.33
N THR A 466 -12.87 -3.40 2.72
CA THR A 466 -12.06 -2.43 1.98
C THR A 466 -11.07 -1.70 2.89
N ILE A 467 -10.11 -0.99 2.30
CA ILE A 467 -9.20 -0.11 3.05
C ILE A 467 -10.01 0.86 3.92
N TYR A 468 -11.09 1.43 3.38
CA TYR A 468 -11.98 2.28 4.15
C TYR A 468 -12.71 1.53 5.27
N ASP A 469 -13.30 0.37 4.98
CA ASP A 469 -14.05 -0.40 5.99
C ASP A 469 -13.20 -0.75 7.22
N SER A 470 -11.89 -0.94 7.00
CA SER A 470 -10.95 -1.39 8.02
C SER A 470 -10.20 -0.24 8.71
N LEU A 471 -9.78 0.78 7.95
CA LEU A 471 -8.90 1.87 8.44
C LEU A 471 -9.49 3.28 8.24
N SER A 472 -10.69 3.41 7.66
CA SER A 472 -11.41 4.68 7.45
C SER A 472 -10.71 5.70 6.53
N TYR A 473 -9.80 5.28 5.66
CA TYR A 473 -9.20 6.12 4.61
C TYR A 473 -9.09 5.37 3.27
N GLN A 474 -8.62 6.07 2.23
CA GLN A 474 -8.34 5.49 0.92
C GLN A 474 -7.00 5.95 0.36
N ILE A 475 -6.44 5.17 -0.57
CA ILE A 475 -5.12 5.43 -1.17
C ILE A 475 -5.13 5.38 -2.68
N THR A 476 -4.14 6.04 -3.27
CA THR A 476 -3.70 5.83 -4.65
C THR A 476 -2.18 5.62 -4.69
N GLY A 477 -1.65 5.10 -5.80
CA GLY A 477 -0.23 4.81 -5.96
C GLY A 477 0.26 3.57 -5.21
N GLY A 478 -0.63 2.74 -4.66
CA GLY A 478 -0.26 1.52 -3.94
C GLY A 478 0.02 0.32 -4.84
N LEU A 479 0.91 -0.58 -4.39
CA LEU A 479 1.30 -1.80 -5.12
C LEU A 479 0.08 -2.62 -5.49
N LEU A 480 -0.83 -2.83 -4.54
CA LEU A 480 -2.00 -3.69 -4.74
C LEU A 480 -3.03 -3.11 -5.69
N GLY A 481 -3.19 -1.78 -5.69
CA GLY A 481 -4.07 -1.08 -6.63
C GLY A 481 -3.58 -1.23 -8.06
N TRP A 482 -2.25 -1.22 -8.27
CA TRP A 482 -1.64 -1.44 -9.57
C TRP A 482 -1.68 -2.92 -9.97
N ALA A 483 -1.33 -3.82 -9.06
CA ALA A 483 -1.30 -5.25 -9.36
C ALA A 483 -2.71 -5.80 -9.70
N GLY A 484 -3.75 -5.29 -9.03
CA GLY A 484 -5.12 -5.75 -9.28
C GLY A 484 -5.81 -5.12 -10.49
N GLN A 485 -5.29 -4.02 -11.04
CA GLN A 485 -5.91 -3.42 -12.24
C GLN A 485 -5.68 -4.31 -13.49
N PRO A 486 -6.54 -4.22 -14.52
CA PRO A 486 -6.43 -5.06 -15.71
C PRO A 486 -5.09 -4.90 -16.44
N GLU A 487 -4.61 -5.98 -17.06
CA GLU A 487 -3.36 -6.02 -17.84
C GLU A 487 -3.32 -5.00 -18.99
N GLU A 488 -4.47 -4.69 -19.60
CA GLU A 488 -4.56 -3.67 -20.66
C GLU A 488 -4.20 -2.25 -20.18
N PHE A 489 -4.31 -2.02 -18.86
CA PHE A 489 -3.84 -0.82 -18.18
C PHE A 489 -2.49 -1.06 -17.47
N GLY A 490 -1.75 -2.10 -17.85
CA GLY A 490 -0.42 -2.40 -17.36
C GLY A 490 -0.36 -2.93 -15.93
N GLY A 491 -1.49 -3.39 -15.36
CA GLY A 491 -1.50 -4.17 -14.12
C GLY A 491 -1.25 -5.65 -14.35
N LEU A 492 -1.63 -6.48 -13.38
CA LEU A 492 -1.50 -7.95 -13.44
C LEU A 492 -2.87 -8.66 -13.48
N GLY A 493 -3.99 -7.94 -13.26
CA GLY A 493 -5.31 -8.55 -13.12
C GLY A 493 -5.48 -9.45 -11.90
N ALA A 494 -4.56 -9.37 -10.93
CA ALA A 494 -4.52 -10.27 -9.78
C ALA A 494 -5.57 -9.91 -8.70
N VAL A 495 -6.03 -10.90 -7.94
CA VAL A 495 -6.78 -10.63 -6.70
C VAL A 495 -5.79 -10.17 -5.63
N THR A 496 -6.04 -9.01 -5.00
CA THR A 496 -5.06 -8.35 -4.13
C THR A 496 -5.62 -7.91 -2.78
N VAL A 497 -4.84 -8.19 -1.73
CA VAL A 497 -5.16 -7.94 -0.32
C VAL A 497 -3.88 -7.53 0.42
N ALA A 498 -4.00 -6.58 1.35
CA ALA A 498 -2.95 -6.23 2.30
C ALA A 498 -3.34 -6.69 3.71
N PRO A 499 -2.73 -7.76 4.26
CA PRO A 499 -2.89 -8.10 5.66
C PRO A 499 -2.13 -7.12 6.55
N GLU A 500 -2.84 -6.43 7.44
CA GLU A 500 -2.30 -5.60 8.52
C GLU A 500 -2.25 -6.43 9.81
N LEU A 501 -1.04 -6.78 10.26
CA LEU A 501 -0.82 -7.56 11.48
C LEU A 501 -0.44 -6.64 12.64
N VAL A 502 -1.11 -6.79 13.78
CA VAL A 502 -0.86 -5.96 14.97
C VAL A 502 0.50 -6.24 15.64
N LEU A 503 0.86 -5.40 16.61
CA LEU A 503 2.02 -5.50 17.48
C LEU A 503 3.35 -5.34 16.72
N ARG A 504 3.38 -4.42 15.76
CA ARG A 504 4.60 -3.98 15.09
C ARG A 504 5.65 -3.48 16.08
N ASP A 505 6.81 -4.14 16.10
CA ASP A 505 8.00 -3.67 16.83
C ASP A 505 9.06 -3.20 15.82
N GLY A 506 9.24 -1.87 15.73
CA GLY A 506 10.23 -1.26 14.85
C GLY A 506 11.67 -1.28 15.42
N TYR A 507 11.92 -1.92 16.56
CA TYR A 507 13.17 -1.78 17.31
C TYR A 507 13.80 -3.13 17.66
N ASP A 508 13.07 -3.94 18.42
CA ASP A 508 13.65 -5.06 19.15
C ASP A 508 13.03 -6.39 18.71
N TRP A 509 13.87 -7.40 18.56
CA TRP A 509 13.42 -8.77 18.33
C TRP A 509 12.86 -9.39 19.62
N LYS A 510 11.56 -9.71 19.63
CA LYS A 510 10.85 -10.31 20.77
C LYS A 510 10.32 -11.71 20.41
N PRO A 511 11.10 -12.79 20.62
CA PRO A 511 10.78 -14.11 20.07
C PRO A 511 9.45 -14.69 20.57
N PHE A 512 9.01 -14.32 21.78
CA PHE A 512 7.77 -14.84 22.38
C PHE A 512 6.51 -14.40 21.61
N ILE A 513 6.50 -13.20 21.01
CA ILE A 513 5.39 -12.70 20.20
C ILE A 513 5.60 -13.00 18.72
N GLU A 514 6.84 -12.89 18.23
CA GLU A 514 7.19 -13.17 16.82
C GLU A 514 6.78 -14.59 16.39
N ARG A 515 6.74 -15.57 17.31
CA ARG A 515 6.28 -16.95 17.00
C ARG A 515 4.78 -17.00 16.67
N ARG A 516 4.02 -16.02 17.13
CA ARG A 516 2.58 -15.85 16.83
C ARG A 516 2.41 -15.07 15.53
N LEU A 517 3.19 -14.01 15.36
CA LEU A 517 3.19 -13.18 14.16
C LEU A 517 3.58 -13.98 12.91
N GLU A 518 4.66 -14.76 13.00
CA GLU A 518 5.10 -15.67 11.93
C GLU A 518 4.02 -16.68 11.57
N MET A 519 3.37 -17.29 12.58
CA MET A 519 2.33 -18.28 12.36
C MET A 519 1.08 -17.69 11.70
N ALA A 520 0.67 -16.47 12.07
CA ALA A 520 -0.46 -15.77 11.42
C ALA A 520 -0.23 -15.64 9.91
N TYR A 521 0.96 -15.17 9.52
CA TYR A 521 1.31 -15.02 8.11
C TYR A 521 1.62 -16.32 7.39
N ARG A 522 2.15 -17.33 8.08
CA ARG A 522 2.27 -18.68 7.52
C ARG A 522 0.91 -19.23 7.10
N ILE A 523 -0.10 -19.08 7.96
CA ILE A 523 -1.49 -19.49 7.67
C ILE A 523 -2.02 -18.68 6.49
N SER A 524 -1.83 -17.36 6.47
CA SER A 524 -2.23 -16.51 5.35
C SER A 524 -1.61 -16.98 4.02
N MET A 525 -0.28 -17.12 3.96
CA MET A 525 0.45 -17.55 2.77
C MET A 525 0.01 -18.94 2.29
N ARG A 526 -0.29 -19.87 3.21
CA ARG A 526 -0.83 -21.19 2.87
C ARG A 526 -2.16 -21.07 2.14
N GLU A 527 -3.12 -20.32 2.68
CA GLU A 527 -4.45 -20.22 2.07
C GLU A 527 -4.42 -19.54 0.71
N TYR A 528 -3.54 -18.55 0.49
CA TYR A 528 -3.30 -17.99 -0.83
C TYR A 528 -2.75 -19.04 -1.80
N ALA A 529 -1.73 -19.80 -1.39
CA ALA A 529 -1.14 -20.84 -2.23
C ALA A 529 -2.17 -21.93 -2.60
N GLU A 530 -2.99 -22.36 -1.65
CA GLU A 530 -4.08 -23.33 -1.89
C GLU A 530 -5.17 -22.76 -2.81
N MET A 531 -5.51 -21.48 -2.68
CA MET A 531 -6.48 -20.81 -3.56
C MET A 531 -5.96 -20.65 -4.98
N THR A 532 -4.67 -20.35 -5.17
CA THR A 532 -4.03 -20.31 -6.50
C THR A 532 -4.04 -21.68 -7.18
N ALA A 533 -3.86 -22.76 -6.43
CA ALA A 533 -3.92 -24.12 -6.98
C ALA A 533 -5.37 -24.59 -7.25
N ALA A 534 -6.36 -23.96 -6.62
CA ALA A 534 -7.76 -24.36 -6.72
C ALA A 534 -8.44 -23.83 -7.98
N LYS A 535 -9.44 -24.58 -8.46
CA LYS A 535 -10.34 -24.08 -9.51
C LYS A 535 -11.51 -23.35 -8.88
N THR A 536 -11.55 -22.03 -9.04
CA THR A 536 -12.67 -21.23 -8.54
C THR A 536 -13.64 -20.85 -9.64
N ASN A 537 -14.90 -20.62 -9.27
CA ASN A 537 -15.93 -20.08 -10.16
C ASN A 537 -17.02 -19.38 -9.33
N ALA A 538 -17.79 -18.49 -9.96
CA ALA A 538 -18.96 -17.88 -9.36
C ALA A 538 -20.08 -17.72 -10.40
N THR A 539 -21.34 -17.87 -9.98
CA THR A 539 -22.52 -17.73 -10.83
C THR A 539 -23.62 -16.92 -10.13
N VAL A 540 -24.56 -16.41 -10.91
CA VAL A 540 -25.70 -15.64 -10.44
C VAL A 540 -27.00 -16.33 -10.84
N ALA A 541 -27.75 -16.81 -9.86
CA ALA A 541 -29.11 -17.29 -10.05
C ALA A 541 -30.09 -16.12 -10.05
N THR A 542 -30.94 -16.07 -11.08
CA THR A 542 -31.93 -15.00 -11.29
C THR A 542 -33.37 -15.48 -11.12
N GLY A 543 -33.59 -16.77 -10.87
CA GLY A 543 -34.91 -17.39 -10.95
C GLY A 543 -35.56 -17.35 -12.34
N GLY A 544 -34.75 -17.11 -13.39
CA GLY A 544 -35.21 -16.95 -14.77
C GLY A 544 -35.72 -15.55 -15.11
N GLN A 545 -35.41 -14.56 -14.28
CA GLN A 545 -35.77 -13.15 -14.51
C GLN A 545 -34.93 -12.51 -15.62
N ASP A 546 -35.58 -11.77 -16.50
CA ASP A 546 -34.95 -10.94 -17.53
C ASP A 546 -34.76 -9.51 -17.00
N THR A 547 -33.56 -8.94 -17.09
CA THR A 547 -33.25 -7.58 -16.63
C THR A 547 -32.91 -6.66 -17.80
N ALA A 548 -33.35 -5.41 -17.73
CA ALA A 548 -32.90 -4.36 -18.62
C ALA A 548 -32.18 -3.25 -17.84
N TYR A 549 -31.15 -2.65 -18.41
CA TYR A 549 -30.57 -1.40 -17.90
C TYR A 549 -30.68 -0.29 -18.94
N VAL A 550 -30.87 0.95 -18.49
CA VAL A 550 -30.94 2.10 -19.39
C VAL A 550 -29.55 2.67 -19.61
N SER A 551 -29.10 2.60 -20.85
CA SER A 551 -27.83 3.16 -21.33
C SER A 551 -28.00 4.59 -21.84
N SER A 552 -27.03 5.43 -21.52
CA SER A 552 -26.85 6.74 -22.11
C SER A 552 -25.38 7.08 -22.32
N ASN A 553 -25.11 7.88 -23.37
CA ASN A 553 -23.77 8.39 -23.65
C ASN A 553 -23.30 9.41 -22.61
N ILE A 554 -24.19 9.94 -21.76
CA ILE A 554 -23.80 10.88 -20.69
C ILE A 554 -22.94 10.23 -19.61
N LEU A 555 -23.01 8.89 -19.50
CA LEU A 555 -22.21 8.11 -18.55
C LEU A 555 -20.81 7.77 -19.08
N THR A 556 -20.61 7.83 -20.40
CA THR A 556 -19.33 7.48 -21.00
C THR A 556 -18.29 8.58 -20.79
N ARG A 557 -17.07 8.19 -20.44
CA ARG A 557 -15.88 9.06 -20.44
C ARG A 557 -14.84 8.52 -21.40
N ARG A 558 -14.17 9.39 -22.13
CA ARG A 558 -13.12 9.01 -23.08
C ARG A 558 -11.89 9.86 -22.85
N SER A 559 -10.71 9.27 -22.94
CA SER A 559 -9.48 10.05 -22.96
C SER A 559 -9.49 11.09 -24.08
N ALA A 560 -10.16 10.83 -25.21
CA ALA A 560 -10.31 11.75 -26.34
C ALA A 560 -11.21 12.99 -26.06
N ASP A 561 -11.91 13.01 -24.91
CA ASP A 561 -12.68 14.18 -24.47
C ASP A 561 -11.77 15.22 -23.78
N LEU A 562 -10.51 14.85 -23.47
CA LEU A 562 -9.52 15.71 -22.80
C LEU A 562 -8.85 16.70 -23.78
N PRO A 563 -8.50 17.91 -23.32
CA PRO A 563 -7.97 18.97 -24.20
C PRO A 563 -6.53 18.73 -24.71
N TYR A 564 -5.79 17.81 -24.08
CA TYR A 564 -4.40 17.47 -24.38
C TYR A 564 -4.21 16.14 -25.14
N THR A 565 -5.30 15.40 -25.38
CA THR A 565 -5.30 14.18 -26.20
C THR A 565 -5.80 14.48 -27.62
N ASP A 566 -5.55 13.57 -28.57
CA ASP A 566 -5.98 13.77 -29.96
C ASP A 566 -7.48 13.50 -30.14
N GLU A 567 -8.11 14.19 -31.10
CA GLU A 567 -9.57 14.14 -31.38
C GLU A 567 -10.12 12.75 -31.81
N LYS A 568 -9.30 11.68 -31.81
CA LYS A 568 -9.70 10.31 -32.18
C LYS A 568 -8.90 9.25 -31.42
N PRO A 569 -9.55 8.38 -30.62
CA PRO A 569 -8.93 7.17 -30.07
C PRO A 569 -8.30 6.32 -31.20
N GLY A 570 -7.09 5.80 -30.99
CA GLY A 570 -6.42 4.88 -31.91
C GLY A 570 -5.76 5.49 -33.15
N ASN A 571 -5.55 6.82 -33.22
CA ASN A 571 -4.76 7.45 -34.30
C ASN A 571 -3.89 8.63 -33.83
N GLY A 572 -3.67 8.78 -32.53
CA GLY A 572 -3.09 9.99 -31.96
C GLY A 572 -1.56 9.98 -31.78
N LYS A 573 -0.83 10.73 -32.61
CA LYS A 573 0.55 11.20 -32.32
C LYS A 573 0.65 12.73 -32.39
N GLY A 574 -0.49 13.42 -32.35
CA GLY A 574 -0.61 14.86 -32.43
C GLY A 574 -0.36 15.53 -31.09
N LYS A 575 0.11 16.78 -31.17
CA LYS A 575 0.26 17.62 -29.98
C LYS A 575 -1.10 18.25 -29.69
N GLY A 576 -1.67 17.94 -28.52
CA GLY A 576 -2.79 18.68 -27.95
C GLY A 576 -2.53 20.19 -27.88
N ARG A 577 -3.54 20.99 -27.54
CA ARG A 577 -3.37 22.45 -27.46
C ARG A 577 -2.36 22.76 -26.35
N GLY A 578 -1.23 23.39 -26.70
CA GLY A 578 -0.23 23.82 -25.72
C GLY A 578 -0.84 24.81 -24.73
N ARG A 579 -1.25 24.30 -23.57
CA ARG A 579 -1.82 25.06 -22.46
C ARG A 579 -1.07 24.66 -21.21
N THR A 580 -0.75 25.66 -20.40
CA THR A 580 0.21 25.52 -19.32
C THR A 580 -0.49 25.03 -18.07
N THR A 581 -0.30 23.75 -17.73
CA THR A 581 -0.41 23.29 -16.35
C THR A 581 0.90 23.65 -15.65
N ARG A 582 0.84 24.13 -14.40
CA ARG A 582 2.03 24.46 -13.62
C ARG A 582 1.87 23.97 -12.20
N VAL A 583 2.93 23.40 -11.66
CA VAL A 583 3.01 23.02 -10.24
C VAL A 583 3.72 24.11 -9.44
N GLN A 584 3.21 24.40 -8.25
CA GLN A 584 3.90 25.21 -7.24
C GLN A 584 4.06 24.39 -5.97
N ARG A 585 5.30 24.17 -5.53
CA ARG A 585 5.62 23.50 -4.27
C ARG A 585 6.05 24.53 -3.22
N ARG A 586 5.65 24.32 -1.97
CA ARG A 586 6.10 25.08 -0.81
C ARG A 586 6.41 24.12 0.33
N HIS A 587 7.60 24.24 0.90
CA HIS A 587 8.01 23.49 2.07
C HIS A 587 8.18 24.46 3.25
N GLU A 588 7.50 24.20 4.36
CA GLU A 588 7.54 25.02 5.57
C GLU A 588 7.52 24.16 6.84
N THR A 589 8.27 24.56 7.86
CA THR A 589 8.21 23.98 9.21
C THR A 589 7.20 24.74 10.07
N VAL A 590 6.26 24.03 10.69
CA VAL A 590 5.17 24.56 11.51
C VAL A 590 5.47 24.33 12.98
N GLN A 591 5.73 25.42 13.71
CA GLN A 591 5.93 25.42 15.16
C GLN A 591 4.60 25.22 15.92
N PRO A 592 4.62 24.61 17.13
CA PRO A 592 3.49 24.58 18.04
C PRO A 592 2.78 25.92 18.25
N GLY A 593 1.45 25.87 18.23
CA GLY A 593 0.60 26.96 18.67
C GLY A 593 0.36 28.04 17.60
N PRO A 594 -0.33 29.14 17.96
CA PRO A 594 -1.01 29.99 16.99
C PRO A 594 -0.08 30.78 16.04
N SER A 595 1.22 30.83 16.35
CA SER A 595 2.24 31.53 15.58
C SER A 595 2.93 30.70 14.50
N GLY A 596 2.94 29.37 14.61
CA GLY A 596 3.48 28.49 13.57
C GLY A 596 2.39 28.14 12.57
N ARG A 597 2.60 28.47 11.28
CA ARG A 597 1.67 28.16 10.20
C ARG A 597 2.41 27.99 8.89
N ALA A 598 2.10 26.92 8.15
CA ALA A 598 2.45 26.83 6.74
C ALA A 598 1.38 27.54 5.90
N ARG A 599 1.74 28.27 4.85
CA ARG A 599 0.75 28.98 4.01
C ARG A 599 0.95 28.82 2.51
N ALA A 600 -0.16 28.58 1.83
CA ALA A 600 -0.28 28.63 0.38
C ALA A 600 -1.45 29.55 -0.02
N SER A 601 -1.27 30.34 -1.08
CA SER A 601 -2.34 31.19 -1.59
C SER A 601 -2.89 30.56 -2.87
N SER A 602 -4.15 30.14 -2.84
CA SER A 602 -4.88 29.71 -4.02
C SER A 602 -5.49 30.92 -4.73
N GLY A 603 -5.63 30.82 -6.04
CA GLY A 603 -6.31 31.79 -6.90
C GLY A 603 -7.28 31.10 -7.86
N SER A 604 -7.87 31.90 -8.75
CA SER A 604 -8.91 31.41 -9.68
C SER A 604 -8.42 30.38 -10.71
N THR A 605 -7.11 30.14 -10.77
CA THR A 605 -6.45 29.14 -11.62
C THR A 605 -5.96 27.94 -10.82
N THR A 606 -6.07 27.95 -9.48
CA THR A 606 -5.67 26.83 -8.65
C THR A 606 -6.73 25.73 -8.78
N HIS A 607 -6.33 24.63 -9.39
CA HIS A 607 -7.17 23.46 -9.63
C HIS A 607 -7.29 22.58 -8.38
N SER A 608 -6.16 22.34 -7.72
CA SER A 608 -6.12 21.52 -6.50
C SER A 608 -4.98 21.96 -5.58
N LEU A 609 -5.17 21.65 -4.31
CA LEU A 609 -4.17 21.78 -3.25
C LEU A 609 -3.97 20.39 -2.63
N ALA A 610 -2.78 19.83 -2.79
CA ALA A 610 -2.32 18.71 -1.99
C ALA A 610 -1.44 19.25 -0.86
N VAL A 611 -1.57 18.66 0.31
CA VAL A 611 -0.72 18.95 1.46
C VAL A 611 -0.21 17.65 2.00
N GLN A 612 1.09 17.52 2.11
CA GLN A 612 1.74 16.48 2.88
C GLN A 612 2.32 17.12 4.14
N PHE A 613 2.16 16.48 5.27
CA PHE A 613 2.78 16.84 6.52
C PHE A 613 3.26 15.58 7.22
N THR A 614 4.23 15.76 8.11
CA THR A 614 4.88 14.62 8.73
C THR A 614 5.11 14.93 10.20
N ALA A 615 4.62 14.04 11.07
CA ALA A 615 4.58 14.21 12.52
C ALA A 615 5.09 12.97 13.27
N HIS A 616 6.07 12.27 12.70
CA HIS A 616 6.58 11.03 13.28
C HIS A 616 7.46 11.30 14.51
N GLY A 617 7.33 10.46 15.54
CA GLY A 617 7.85 10.71 16.88
C GLY A 617 7.02 11.72 17.70
N ILE A 618 5.86 12.13 17.17
CA ILE A 618 4.88 12.97 17.84
C ILE A 618 3.61 12.16 18.02
N ASP A 619 3.42 11.64 19.22
CA ASP A 619 2.26 10.80 19.54
C ASP A 619 1.10 11.63 20.12
N GLU A 620 1.22 12.96 20.11
CA GLU A 620 0.21 13.88 20.62
C GLU A 620 0.16 15.17 19.80
N GLY A 621 -1.04 15.58 19.39
CA GLY A 621 -1.28 16.89 18.82
C GLY A 621 -2.23 16.86 17.63
N VAL A 622 -2.70 18.03 17.21
CA VAL A 622 -3.76 18.13 16.19
C VAL A 622 -3.29 18.99 15.03
N VAL A 623 -3.25 18.40 13.83
CA VAL A 623 -2.94 19.08 12.57
C VAL A 623 -4.23 19.48 11.87
N LYS A 624 -4.39 20.76 11.55
CA LYS A 624 -5.62 21.32 10.96
C LYS A 624 -5.32 22.00 9.64
N LEU A 625 -6.04 21.63 8.59
CA LEU A 625 -6.11 22.40 7.36
C LEU A 625 -7.22 23.45 7.47
N VAL A 626 -6.81 24.71 7.38
CA VAL A 626 -7.69 25.87 7.54
C VAL A 626 -7.86 26.57 6.20
N ASN A 627 -9.12 26.79 5.81
CA ASN A 627 -9.49 27.47 4.57
C ASN A 627 -9.34 29.02 4.70
N PRO A 628 -9.46 29.77 3.60
CA PRO A 628 -9.36 31.23 3.62
C PRO A 628 -10.42 31.94 4.47
N GLY A 629 -11.55 31.27 4.75
CA GLY A 629 -12.60 31.74 5.66
C GLY A 629 -12.24 31.61 7.14
N GLY A 630 -11.13 30.94 7.47
CA GLY A 630 -10.70 30.65 8.84
C GLY A 630 -11.38 29.43 9.46
N GLN A 631 -11.99 28.57 8.65
CA GLN A 631 -12.62 27.32 9.10
C GLN A 631 -11.66 26.14 8.89
N THR A 632 -11.56 25.27 9.89
CA THR A 632 -10.90 23.97 9.73
C THR A 632 -11.76 23.08 8.83
N VAL A 633 -11.20 22.61 7.73
CA VAL A 633 -11.90 21.74 6.76
C VAL A 633 -11.44 20.29 6.79
N ARG A 634 -10.23 20.06 7.31
CA ARG A 634 -9.66 18.74 7.60
C ARG A 634 -8.83 18.83 8.88
N GLU A 635 -8.81 17.75 9.63
CA GLU A 635 -8.13 17.65 10.92
C GLU A 635 -7.66 16.21 11.13
N ILE A 636 -6.41 16.06 11.60
CA ILE A 636 -5.84 14.78 12.02
C ILE A 636 -5.38 14.94 13.47
N ASP A 637 -5.82 14.04 14.34
CA ASP A 637 -5.43 13.98 15.75
C ASP A 637 -4.35 12.89 15.92
N LEU A 638 -3.09 13.31 16.03
CA LEU A 638 -1.93 12.43 16.15
C LEU A 638 -1.97 11.53 17.41
N ALA A 639 -2.83 11.85 18.38
CA ALA A 639 -2.99 11.05 19.60
C ALA A 639 -3.99 9.90 19.44
N ASP A 640 -4.74 9.85 18.34
CA ASP A 640 -5.68 8.77 18.10
C ASP A 640 -4.89 7.56 17.56
N PRO A 641 -4.72 6.48 18.34
CA PRO A 641 -3.99 5.30 17.87
C PRO A 641 -4.72 4.58 16.73
N LEU A 642 -5.96 4.97 16.41
CA LEU A 642 -6.73 4.52 15.26
C LEU A 642 -6.64 5.49 14.08
N SER A 643 -6.10 6.70 14.25
CA SER A 643 -5.88 7.61 13.14
C SER A 643 -4.56 7.29 12.45
N GLU A 644 -4.61 6.33 11.54
CA GLU A 644 -3.49 6.03 10.63
C GLU A 644 -3.48 6.95 9.40
N ASP A 645 -4.25 8.03 9.44
CA ASP A 645 -4.41 8.98 8.34
C ASP A 645 -3.05 9.66 8.08
N GLN A 646 -2.35 9.11 7.09
CA GLN A 646 -0.96 9.39 6.80
C GLN A 646 -0.79 10.83 6.34
N GLY A 647 -0.66 11.79 7.25
CA GLY A 647 0.05 13.03 6.99
C GLY A 647 -0.34 13.76 5.69
N HIS A 648 -1.57 13.65 5.19
CA HIS A 648 -1.89 14.20 3.88
C HIS A 648 -3.32 14.71 3.82
N PHE A 649 -3.51 15.78 3.06
CA PHE A 649 -4.81 16.35 2.73
C PHE A 649 -4.87 16.65 1.24
N TYR A 650 -6.00 16.30 0.63
CA TYR A 650 -6.30 16.73 -0.74
C TYR A 650 -7.54 17.61 -0.75
N VAL A 651 -7.44 18.77 -1.40
CA VAL A 651 -8.56 19.68 -1.60
C VAL A 651 -8.76 19.90 -3.11
N PRO A 652 -9.80 19.30 -3.71
CA PRO A 652 -10.23 19.65 -5.06
C PRO A 652 -10.85 21.05 -5.07
N ASN A 653 -10.56 21.87 -6.08
CA ASN A 653 -11.09 23.23 -6.26
C ASN A 653 -11.02 24.11 -4.98
N PRO A 654 -9.83 24.35 -4.42
CA PRO A 654 -9.70 25.10 -3.18
C PRO A 654 -10.25 26.53 -3.31
N ASP A 655 -11.03 26.97 -2.32
CA ASP A 655 -11.49 28.37 -2.17
C ASP A 655 -10.36 29.36 -2.41
N ASN A 656 -10.63 30.47 -3.09
CA ASN A 656 -9.64 31.51 -3.34
C ASN A 656 -9.16 32.17 -2.03
N GLY A 657 -7.86 32.21 -1.81
CA GLY A 657 -7.23 32.95 -0.72
C GLY A 657 -6.13 32.18 -0.01
N ASP A 658 -5.82 32.58 1.21
CA ASP A 658 -4.74 31.96 1.98
C ASP A 658 -5.25 30.72 2.71
N TRP A 659 -4.75 29.56 2.30
CA TRP A 659 -4.84 28.30 3.01
C TRP A 659 -3.70 28.18 4.01
N SER A 660 -3.96 27.56 5.15
CA SER A 660 -2.90 27.32 6.13
C SER A 660 -3.02 26.00 6.87
N ILE A 661 -1.88 25.39 7.16
CA ILE A 661 -1.78 24.35 8.18
C ILE A 661 -1.53 25.01 9.53
N GLU A 662 -2.37 24.66 10.51
CA GLU A 662 -2.18 24.98 11.92
C GLU A 662 -1.87 23.68 12.67
N TYR A 663 -0.95 23.75 13.62
CA TYR A 663 -0.58 22.60 14.43
C TYR A 663 -0.62 22.94 15.92
N ASN A 664 -1.33 22.11 16.68
CA ASN A 664 -1.42 22.19 18.12
C ASN A 664 -0.83 20.93 18.75
N GLY A 665 0.47 20.93 19.04
CA GLY A 665 1.16 19.89 19.79
C GLY A 665 2.41 20.45 20.48
N GLU A 666 3.38 19.60 20.82
CA GLU A 666 4.56 20.01 21.60
C GLU A 666 5.85 20.18 20.77
N ALA A 667 5.94 19.51 19.62
CA ALA A 667 7.10 19.55 18.71
C ALA A 667 6.78 20.31 17.41
N GLU A 668 7.72 20.49 16.49
CA GLU A 668 7.43 21.07 15.16
C GLU A 668 7.05 19.98 14.15
N ILE A 669 6.24 20.32 13.13
CA ILE A 669 5.98 19.43 11.98
C ILE A 669 6.48 20.06 10.70
N ASN A 670 6.89 19.25 9.73
CA ASN A 670 7.19 19.72 8.37
C ASN A 670 5.96 19.56 7.49
N VAL A 671 5.76 20.51 6.59
CA VAL A 671 4.62 20.56 5.68
C VAL A 671 5.10 20.90 4.28
N GLU A 672 4.77 20.07 3.30
CA GLU A 672 4.79 20.40 1.89
C GLU A 672 3.35 20.73 1.42
N MET A 673 3.21 21.83 0.69
CA MET A 673 1.96 22.19 0.02
C MET A 673 2.22 22.26 -1.49
N VAL A 674 1.47 21.46 -2.26
CA VAL A 674 1.55 21.39 -3.72
C VAL A 674 0.28 21.97 -4.33
N LEU A 675 0.41 23.07 -5.07
CA LEU A 675 -0.67 23.70 -5.81
C LEU A 675 -0.53 23.38 -7.28
N LEU A 676 -1.60 22.85 -7.85
CA LEU A 676 -1.71 22.64 -9.29
C LEU A 676 -2.47 23.82 -9.90
N GLU A 677 -1.85 24.53 -10.83
CA GLU A 677 -2.40 25.70 -11.51
C GLU A 677 -2.70 25.38 -12.97
N THR A 678 -3.93 25.64 -13.42
CA THR A 678 -4.34 25.50 -14.82
C THR A 678 -5.48 26.47 -15.17
N GLU A 679 -5.54 26.89 -16.44
CA GLU A 679 -6.67 27.67 -16.98
C GLU A 679 -7.79 26.76 -17.55
N ASP A 680 -7.55 25.45 -17.59
CA ASP A 680 -8.50 24.43 -18.04
C ASP A 680 -9.05 23.62 -16.86
N GLU A 681 -10.19 22.97 -17.10
CA GLU A 681 -10.79 22.03 -16.15
C GLU A 681 -9.92 20.77 -15.93
N TYR A 682 -9.13 20.37 -16.92
CA TYR A 682 -8.34 19.14 -16.90
C TYR A 682 -6.84 19.46 -16.90
N PRO A 683 -6.09 19.09 -15.86
CA PRO A 683 -4.64 19.28 -15.83
C PRO A 683 -3.91 18.28 -16.74
N ASP A 684 -2.85 18.72 -17.41
CA ASP A 684 -2.06 17.85 -18.29
C ASP A 684 -1.06 17.03 -17.45
N PRO A 685 -1.22 15.69 -17.33
CA PRO A 685 -0.32 14.87 -16.53
C PRO A 685 1.11 14.86 -17.07
N LYS A 686 1.33 15.18 -18.34
CA LYS A 686 2.67 15.25 -18.91
C LYS A 686 3.47 16.44 -18.39
N GLU A 687 2.81 17.56 -18.14
CA GLU A 687 3.46 18.77 -17.61
C GLU A 687 3.68 18.67 -16.08
N VAL A 688 2.99 17.75 -15.40
CA VAL A 688 3.12 17.52 -13.95
C VAL A 688 4.05 16.35 -13.66
N LEU A 689 3.70 15.16 -14.13
CA LEU A 689 4.37 13.90 -13.79
C LEU A 689 5.35 13.45 -14.89
N GLY A 690 5.23 13.98 -16.11
CA GLY A 690 6.02 13.57 -17.28
C GLY A 690 5.37 12.46 -18.11
N TYR A 691 4.39 11.74 -17.54
CA TYR A 691 3.64 10.70 -18.21
C TYR A 691 2.50 11.25 -19.07
N SER A 692 2.35 10.72 -20.28
CA SER A 692 1.22 11.08 -21.15
C SER A 692 -0.04 10.30 -20.76
N GLN A 693 -1.21 10.87 -21.00
CA GLN A 693 -2.48 10.20 -20.75
C GLN A 693 -2.64 8.94 -21.61
N ARG A 694 -2.77 7.78 -20.97
CA ARG A 694 -3.14 6.51 -21.64
C ARG A 694 -4.57 6.60 -22.19
N GLU A 695 -4.80 5.97 -23.34
CA GLU A 695 -6.13 5.93 -23.95
C GLU A 695 -7.11 5.08 -23.12
N TYR A 696 -8.37 5.54 -23.02
CA TYR A 696 -9.46 4.78 -22.40
C TYR A 696 -10.83 5.23 -22.93
N VAL A 697 -11.81 4.33 -22.84
CA VAL A 697 -13.23 4.60 -23.02
C VAL A 697 -13.96 3.79 -21.97
N VAL A 698 -14.56 4.46 -20.99
CA VAL A 698 -15.16 3.79 -19.82
C VAL A 698 -16.63 4.17 -19.64
N ASN A 699 -17.41 3.23 -19.12
CA ASN A 699 -18.83 3.37 -18.81
C ASN A 699 -19.21 2.47 -17.62
N PRO A 700 -19.81 3.01 -16.55
CA PRO A 700 -20.21 2.20 -15.40
C PRO A 700 -21.25 1.12 -15.71
N MET A 701 -21.98 1.24 -16.83
CA MET A 701 -22.90 0.18 -17.26
C MET A 701 -22.20 -1.07 -17.82
N GLN A 702 -20.87 -1.03 -18.02
CA GLN A 702 -20.07 -2.20 -18.31
C GLN A 702 -20.24 -3.29 -17.23
N PHE A 703 -20.54 -2.91 -15.99
CA PHE A 703 -20.88 -3.84 -14.90
C PHE A 703 -21.94 -4.88 -15.33
N PHE A 704 -23.01 -4.45 -16.01
CA PHE A 704 -24.08 -5.35 -16.42
C PHE A 704 -23.68 -6.28 -17.57
N GLU A 705 -22.83 -5.80 -18.47
CA GLU A 705 -22.25 -6.60 -19.55
C GLU A 705 -21.26 -7.64 -19.01
N ASP A 706 -20.52 -7.27 -17.95
CA ASP A 706 -19.57 -8.16 -17.27
C ASP A 706 -20.29 -9.17 -16.37
N LEU A 707 -21.49 -8.84 -15.86
CA LEU A 707 -22.29 -9.75 -15.03
C LEU A 707 -23.05 -10.80 -15.87
N GLU A 708 -23.50 -10.44 -17.08
CA GLU A 708 -24.31 -11.31 -17.96
C GLU A 708 -23.72 -12.73 -18.17
N PRO A 709 -22.39 -12.90 -18.40
CA PRO A 709 -21.80 -14.22 -18.59
C PRO A 709 -21.91 -15.15 -17.38
N PHE A 710 -22.18 -14.62 -16.18
CA PHE A 710 -22.27 -15.38 -14.94
C PHE A 710 -23.70 -15.80 -14.60
N LEU A 711 -24.70 -15.37 -15.36
CA LEU A 711 -26.09 -15.76 -15.12
C LEU A 711 -26.31 -17.25 -15.39
N GLU A 712 -26.97 -17.93 -14.45
CA GLU A 712 -27.41 -19.32 -14.66
C GLU A 712 -28.59 -19.41 -15.63
N GLU A 713 -29.51 -18.45 -15.52
CA GLU A 713 -30.73 -18.31 -16.32
C GLU A 713 -31.09 -16.81 -16.49
N GLY A 714 -32.04 -16.51 -17.38
CA GLY A 714 -32.46 -15.12 -17.67
C GLY A 714 -31.56 -14.43 -18.69
N SER A 715 -31.67 -13.10 -18.77
CA SER A 715 -30.87 -12.26 -19.67
C SER A 715 -30.70 -10.84 -19.11
N ILE A 716 -29.63 -10.14 -19.48
CA ILE A 716 -29.42 -8.73 -19.17
C ILE A 716 -29.30 -7.97 -20.51
N ASP A 717 -30.22 -7.06 -20.78
CA ASP A 717 -30.24 -6.28 -22.04
C ASP A 717 -30.02 -4.78 -21.78
N GLY A 718 -29.06 -4.19 -22.49
CA GLY A 718 -28.91 -2.73 -22.56
C GLY A 718 -29.96 -2.06 -23.47
N LEU A 719 -30.73 -1.12 -22.93
CA LEU A 719 -31.72 -0.34 -23.68
C LEU A 719 -31.31 1.13 -23.72
N ARG A 720 -31.51 1.82 -24.85
CA ARG A 720 -31.34 3.29 -24.87
C ARG A 720 -32.61 3.97 -24.36
N VAL A 721 -32.50 5.22 -23.91
CA VAL A 721 -33.67 6.09 -23.60
C VAL A 721 -34.74 6.05 -24.70
N HIS A 722 -34.32 6.08 -25.97
CA HIS A 722 -35.23 5.96 -27.12
C HIS A 722 -35.99 4.63 -27.15
N ASP A 723 -35.34 3.52 -26.82
CA ASP A 723 -35.91 2.18 -26.83
C ASP A 723 -36.97 2.03 -25.72
N VAL A 724 -36.70 2.56 -24.53
CA VAL A 724 -37.69 2.63 -23.44
C VAL A 724 -38.89 3.48 -23.85
N ARG A 725 -38.64 4.68 -24.38
CA ARG A 725 -39.70 5.61 -24.81
C ARG A 725 -40.69 5.02 -25.82
N ILE A 726 -40.22 4.14 -26.71
CA ILE A 726 -41.10 3.50 -27.72
C ILE A 726 -41.76 2.21 -27.19
N GLY A 727 -41.69 1.95 -25.87
CA GLY A 727 -42.40 0.88 -25.18
C GLY A 727 -41.71 -0.49 -25.24
N ARG A 728 -40.38 -0.55 -25.40
CA ARG A 728 -39.67 -1.85 -25.47
C ARG A 728 -39.62 -2.64 -24.16
N LEU A 729 -39.99 -2.00 -23.04
CA LEU A 729 -40.17 -2.67 -21.75
C LEU A 729 -41.37 -3.65 -21.76
N MET A 730 -42.29 -3.51 -22.73
CA MET A 730 -43.51 -4.32 -22.84
C MET A 730 -43.48 -5.24 -24.06
N ARG A 731 -44.20 -6.36 -24.00
CA ARG A 731 -44.41 -7.28 -25.14
C ARG A 731 -45.46 -6.73 -26.09
N GLY A 732 -45.11 -5.67 -26.81
CA GLY A 732 -46.05 -4.91 -27.65
C GLY A 732 -47.26 -4.44 -26.84
N ASN A 733 -48.44 -4.37 -27.45
CA ASN A 733 -49.67 -3.89 -26.78
C ASN A 733 -50.39 -4.99 -25.97
N SER A 734 -49.66 -5.99 -25.47
CA SER A 734 -50.27 -7.13 -24.75
C SER A 734 -50.57 -6.86 -23.27
N GLY A 735 -50.06 -5.75 -22.73
CA GLY A 735 -50.11 -5.46 -21.29
C GLY A 735 -49.24 -6.40 -20.44
N LYS A 736 -48.30 -7.11 -21.07
CA LYS A 736 -47.34 -7.97 -20.39
C LYS A 736 -45.94 -7.39 -20.49
N ARG A 737 -45.24 -7.33 -19.37
CA ARG A 737 -43.82 -6.95 -19.31
C ARG A 737 -42.95 -7.87 -20.16
N ARG A 738 -41.91 -7.29 -20.78
CA ARG A 738 -40.88 -8.03 -21.51
C ARG A 738 -39.77 -8.48 -20.57
N TYR A 739 -39.32 -7.55 -19.73
CA TYR A 739 -38.34 -7.74 -18.67
C TYR A 739 -39.06 -7.87 -17.34
N ASP A 740 -38.36 -8.40 -16.35
CA ASP A 740 -38.80 -8.50 -14.97
C ASP A 740 -38.23 -7.34 -14.14
N ASN A 741 -36.96 -6.96 -14.38
CA ASN A 741 -36.27 -5.85 -13.73
C ASN A 741 -35.89 -4.73 -14.71
N LEU A 742 -35.89 -3.48 -14.26
CA LEU A 742 -35.34 -2.32 -14.97
C LEU A 742 -34.39 -1.53 -14.06
N VAL A 743 -33.15 -1.30 -14.51
CA VAL A 743 -32.17 -0.44 -13.83
C VAL A 743 -32.04 0.90 -14.54
N VAL A 744 -32.11 2.00 -13.79
CA VAL A 744 -31.88 3.37 -14.27
C VAL A 744 -30.84 4.04 -13.37
N SER A 745 -29.65 4.32 -13.91
CA SER A 745 -28.53 4.95 -13.19
C SER A 745 -28.35 6.44 -13.51
N HIS A 746 -29.19 7.00 -14.38
CA HIS A 746 -29.03 8.36 -14.88
C HIS A 746 -30.37 9.08 -15.09
N ASP A 747 -30.35 10.40 -15.16
CA ASP A 747 -31.53 11.25 -15.36
C ASP A 747 -31.81 11.59 -16.84
N ASP A 748 -30.97 11.14 -17.80
CA ASP A 748 -31.25 11.32 -19.23
C ASP A 748 -32.60 10.69 -19.62
N GLY A 749 -33.53 11.53 -20.07
CA GLY A 749 -34.90 11.16 -20.41
C GLY A 749 -35.96 11.51 -19.37
N VAL A 750 -35.59 11.97 -18.15
CA VAL A 750 -36.55 12.29 -17.08
C VAL A 750 -37.58 13.35 -17.49
N ASP A 751 -37.19 14.31 -18.33
CA ASP A 751 -38.08 15.34 -18.89
C ASP A 751 -38.99 14.85 -20.05
N ASP A 752 -38.74 13.66 -20.60
CA ASP A 752 -39.55 13.08 -21.69
C ASP A 752 -40.73 12.30 -21.10
N ARG A 753 -41.92 12.91 -21.14
CA ARG A 753 -43.16 12.28 -20.64
C ARG A 753 -43.46 10.91 -21.23
N GLN A 754 -43.03 10.64 -22.47
CA GLN A 754 -43.24 9.32 -23.07
C GLN A 754 -42.29 8.27 -22.48
N TYR A 755 -41.09 8.67 -22.09
CA TYR A 755 -40.13 7.83 -21.40
C TYR A 755 -40.64 7.50 -19.99
N VAL A 756 -41.00 8.52 -19.21
CA VAL A 756 -41.54 8.35 -17.85
C VAL A 756 -42.79 7.47 -17.87
N SER A 757 -43.77 7.76 -18.72
CA SER A 757 -44.99 6.93 -18.79
C SER A 757 -44.74 5.49 -19.26
N ALA A 758 -43.68 5.22 -20.03
CA ALA A 758 -43.32 3.84 -20.39
C ALA A 758 -42.75 3.07 -19.19
N ILE A 759 -42.05 3.75 -18.28
CA ILE A 759 -41.56 3.16 -17.02
C ILE A 759 -42.73 2.96 -16.05
N GLU A 760 -43.62 3.94 -15.91
CA GLU A 760 -44.84 3.79 -15.12
C GLU A 760 -45.68 2.59 -15.57
N GLU A 761 -45.90 2.43 -16.88
CA GLU A 761 -46.63 1.26 -17.45
C GLU A 761 -45.93 -0.07 -17.14
N PHE A 762 -44.59 -0.08 -17.13
CA PHE A 762 -43.80 -1.26 -16.78
C PHE A 762 -43.96 -1.64 -15.29
N VAL A 763 -43.86 -0.66 -14.39
CA VAL A 763 -44.02 -0.88 -12.95
C VAL A 763 -45.45 -1.31 -12.62
N GLU A 764 -46.47 -0.65 -13.20
CA GLU A 764 -47.88 -1.04 -13.05
C GLU A 764 -48.18 -2.45 -13.58
N ALA A 765 -47.34 -2.98 -14.48
CA ALA A 765 -47.43 -4.36 -14.97
C ALA A 765 -46.71 -5.38 -14.07
N GLY A 766 -46.17 -4.96 -12.92
CA GLY A 766 -45.43 -5.78 -11.97
C GLY A 766 -43.95 -5.91 -12.31
N GLY A 767 -43.35 -4.92 -12.98
CA GLY A 767 -41.91 -4.88 -13.26
C GLY A 767 -41.15 -4.14 -12.16
N ASP A 768 -40.10 -4.73 -11.62
CA ASP A 768 -39.31 -4.14 -10.53
C ASP A 768 -38.34 -3.09 -11.08
N LEU A 769 -38.18 -1.99 -10.34
CA LEU A 769 -37.40 -0.83 -10.76
C LEU A 769 -36.28 -0.57 -9.77
N VAL A 770 -35.04 -0.55 -10.26
CA VAL A 770 -33.86 -0.14 -9.48
C VAL A 770 -33.42 1.23 -9.97
N LEU A 771 -33.50 2.22 -9.08
CA LEU A 771 -33.00 3.57 -9.32
C LEU A 771 -31.71 3.79 -8.56
N THR A 772 -30.68 4.22 -9.28
CA THR A 772 -29.39 4.51 -8.68
C THR A 772 -28.78 5.80 -9.20
N ASP A 773 -27.86 6.37 -8.42
CA ASP A 773 -27.08 7.55 -8.78
C ASP A 773 -28.02 8.69 -9.25
N ALA A 774 -27.73 9.35 -10.37
CA ALA A 774 -28.60 10.39 -10.92
C ALA A 774 -29.99 9.88 -11.36
N GLY A 775 -30.15 8.57 -11.56
CA GLY A 775 -31.44 7.93 -11.87
C GLY A 775 -32.49 8.11 -10.78
N ILE A 776 -32.09 8.39 -9.54
CA ILE A 776 -33.00 8.69 -8.42
C ILE A 776 -33.92 9.88 -8.71
N ASN A 777 -33.46 10.86 -9.51
CA ASN A 777 -34.28 12.00 -9.92
C ASN A 777 -35.59 11.58 -10.64
N LEU A 778 -35.65 10.36 -11.17
CA LEU A 778 -36.86 9.81 -11.75
C LEU A 778 -38.00 9.68 -10.71
N LEU A 779 -37.70 9.45 -9.43
CA LEU A 779 -38.71 9.33 -8.37
C LEU A 779 -39.65 10.53 -8.35
N GLY A 780 -39.12 11.75 -8.41
CA GLY A 780 -39.91 13.00 -8.40
C GLY A 780 -40.80 13.20 -9.63
N SER A 781 -40.71 12.32 -10.63
CA SER A 781 -41.52 12.34 -11.85
C SER A 781 -42.49 11.16 -11.96
N LEU A 782 -42.34 10.12 -11.14
CA LEU A 782 -43.17 8.92 -11.21
C LEU A 782 -44.49 9.10 -10.46
N ASN A 783 -45.60 8.75 -11.10
CA ASN A 783 -46.93 8.73 -10.50
C ASN A 783 -47.46 7.29 -10.39
N VAL A 784 -46.68 6.42 -9.75
CA VAL A 784 -47.00 5.00 -9.50
C VAL A 784 -46.69 4.59 -8.07
N GLY A 785 -47.52 3.71 -7.49
CA GLY A 785 -47.29 3.15 -6.15
C GLY A 785 -47.02 4.18 -5.06
N GLN A 786 -46.09 3.85 -4.18
CA GLN A 786 -45.60 4.76 -3.13
C GLN A 786 -44.69 5.87 -3.68
N ALA A 787 -44.05 5.67 -4.84
CA ALA A 787 -43.20 6.70 -5.46
C ALA A 787 -43.97 7.99 -5.82
N ALA A 788 -45.29 7.89 -6.06
CA ALA A 788 -46.16 9.04 -6.32
C ALA A 788 -46.25 10.07 -5.18
N ALA A 789 -45.76 9.73 -3.98
CA ALA A 789 -45.70 10.62 -2.83
C ALA A 789 -44.36 11.37 -2.69
N ILE A 790 -43.36 11.03 -3.51
CA ILE A 790 -42.03 11.66 -3.49
C ILE A 790 -42.01 12.79 -4.53
N GLU A 791 -41.71 14.01 -4.10
CA GLU A 791 -41.57 15.17 -4.96
C GLU A 791 -40.10 15.39 -5.34
N ALA A 792 -39.84 16.15 -6.41
CA ALA A 792 -38.47 16.46 -6.83
C ALA A 792 -37.68 17.25 -5.76
N ASP A 793 -38.37 18.03 -4.92
CA ASP A 793 -37.77 18.77 -3.82
C ASP A 793 -37.37 17.86 -2.63
N ASP A 794 -37.82 16.60 -2.61
CA ASP A 794 -37.43 15.60 -1.61
C ASP A 794 -36.10 14.88 -1.97
N ILE A 795 -35.53 15.19 -3.14
CA ILE A 795 -34.33 14.54 -3.67
C ILE A 795 -33.18 15.55 -3.66
N GLU A 796 -32.06 15.16 -3.05
CA GLU A 796 -30.87 15.99 -2.97
C GLU A 796 -29.68 15.33 -3.67
N HIS A 797 -28.94 16.14 -4.43
CA HIS A 797 -27.63 15.77 -4.97
C HIS A 797 -26.54 16.47 -4.15
N GLY A 798 -25.56 15.70 -3.71
CA GLY A 798 -24.41 16.20 -2.95
C GLY A 798 -23.13 15.46 -3.32
N THR A 799 -22.08 15.82 -2.61
CA THR A 799 -20.81 15.09 -2.62
C THR A 799 -20.49 14.59 -1.22
N THR A 800 -19.60 13.62 -1.15
CA THR A 800 -19.01 13.14 0.10
C THR A 800 -17.54 12.80 -0.16
N ASP A 801 -16.78 12.61 0.92
CA ASP A 801 -15.45 12.00 0.85
C ASP A 801 -15.53 10.54 0.40
N PHE A 802 -16.35 9.75 1.10
CA PHE A 802 -16.50 8.32 0.85
C PHE A 802 -17.98 7.90 0.79
N PRO A 803 -18.38 7.10 -0.21
CA PRO A 803 -19.75 6.66 -0.43
C PRO A 803 -20.15 5.52 0.52
N ASN A 804 -20.17 5.79 1.83
CA ASN A 804 -20.44 4.77 2.85
C ASN A 804 -21.87 4.77 3.32
N LEU A 805 -22.49 3.60 3.34
CA LEU A 805 -23.82 3.44 3.87
C LEU A 805 -23.77 3.38 5.41
N ARG A 806 -24.39 4.37 6.05
CA ARG A 806 -24.45 4.56 7.51
C ARG A 806 -25.82 4.16 8.05
N ASN A 807 -25.93 3.95 9.37
CA ASN A 807 -27.19 3.60 10.05
C ASN A 807 -27.89 2.40 9.38
N ARG A 808 -27.12 1.36 9.07
CA ARG A 808 -27.57 0.20 8.28
C ARG A 808 -28.52 -0.71 9.07
N ASP A 809 -29.61 -1.12 8.45
CA ASP A 809 -30.47 -2.22 8.89
C ASP A 809 -30.05 -3.51 8.15
N LEU A 810 -29.17 -4.30 8.77
CA LEU A 810 -28.63 -5.52 8.17
C LEU A 810 -29.68 -6.63 7.98
N ASP A 811 -30.88 -6.50 8.58
CA ASP A 811 -32.01 -7.41 8.35
C ASP A 811 -32.84 -7.00 7.11
N HIS A 812 -32.56 -5.82 6.52
CA HIS A 812 -33.26 -5.32 5.34
C HIS A 812 -32.86 -6.15 4.09
N PRO A 813 -33.79 -6.49 3.17
CA PRO A 813 -33.50 -7.32 1.99
C PRO A 813 -32.33 -6.83 1.11
N LEU A 814 -32.16 -5.50 1.00
CA LEU A 814 -31.03 -4.89 0.28
C LEU A 814 -29.65 -5.20 0.90
N LEU A 815 -29.58 -5.43 2.21
CA LEU A 815 -28.32 -5.66 2.94
C LEU A 815 -28.15 -7.11 3.41
N MET A 816 -28.91 -8.04 2.83
CA MET A 816 -28.75 -9.46 3.11
C MET A 816 -27.33 -9.93 2.77
N ASP A 817 -26.77 -10.70 3.69
CA ASP A 817 -25.40 -11.23 3.69
C ASP A 817 -24.28 -10.17 3.70
N ILE A 818 -24.61 -8.93 4.08
CA ILE A 818 -23.61 -7.89 4.35
C ILE A 818 -23.13 -7.98 5.80
N ARG A 819 -21.81 -7.94 6.01
CA ARG A 819 -21.19 -8.00 7.34
C ARG A 819 -21.16 -6.61 8.01
N PRO A 820 -21.13 -6.55 9.35
CA PRO A 820 -21.10 -5.27 10.08
C PRO A 820 -19.97 -4.32 9.65
N ILE A 821 -18.77 -4.83 9.36
CA ILE A 821 -17.62 -4.00 8.95
C ILE A 821 -17.79 -3.37 7.56
N GLN A 822 -18.59 -3.98 6.68
CA GLN A 822 -18.71 -3.58 5.26
C GLN A 822 -19.66 -2.40 5.07
N GLN A 823 -19.14 -1.21 4.80
CA GLN A 823 -19.93 0.03 4.71
C GLN A 823 -19.67 0.78 3.40
N GLU A 824 -18.48 0.66 2.83
CA GLU A 824 -18.13 1.28 1.55
C GLU A 824 -18.85 0.59 0.39
N ILE A 825 -19.55 1.37 -0.44
CA ILE A 825 -20.32 0.85 -1.57
C ILE A 825 -19.42 0.63 -2.80
N TRP A 826 -18.51 1.57 -3.08
CA TRP A 826 -17.58 1.51 -4.21
C TRP A 826 -16.29 2.27 -3.89
N LYS A 827 -15.18 1.82 -4.48
CA LYS A 827 -13.83 2.33 -4.21
C LYS A 827 -13.52 3.52 -5.12
N ILE A 828 -13.10 4.64 -4.53
CA ILE A 828 -13.16 5.94 -5.22
C ILE A 828 -12.02 6.20 -6.23
N SER A 829 -10.78 5.79 -5.92
CA SER A 829 -9.59 6.32 -6.60
C SER A 829 -9.46 5.88 -8.06
N GLN A 830 -9.79 4.63 -8.38
CA GLN A 830 -9.68 4.04 -9.72
C GLN A 830 -10.73 4.61 -10.69
N LEU A 831 -11.79 5.24 -10.16
CA LEU A 831 -12.76 6.04 -10.92
C LEU A 831 -12.39 7.53 -11.01
N GLY A 832 -11.23 7.93 -10.51
CA GLY A 832 -10.70 9.31 -10.56
C GLY A 832 -11.26 10.28 -9.52
N TYR A 833 -11.97 9.76 -8.52
CA TYR A 833 -12.39 10.53 -7.36
C TYR A 833 -11.28 10.58 -6.30
N THR A 834 -11.28 11.62 -5.48
CA THR A 834 -10.19 11.87 -4.51
C THR A 834 -10.62 11.58 -3.10
N THR A 835 -9.68 11.54 -2.15
CA THR A 835 -9.99 11.53 -0.71
C THR A 835 -10.61 12.86 -0.22
N GLY A 836 -10.82 13.82 -1.13
CA GLY A 836 -11.57 15.05 -0.93
C GLY A 836 -13.09 14.83 -1.01
N ASP A 837 -13.85 15.88 -0.75
CA ASP A 837 -15.32 15.87 -0.83
C ASP A 837 -15.78 16.04 -2.29
N ASP A 838 -15.64 14.99 -3.11
CA ASP A 838 -15.98 15.02 -4.55
C ASP A 838 -16.71 13.78 -5.08
N SER A 839 -16.96 12.76 -4.25
CA SER A 839 -17.69 11.55 -4.63
C SER A 839 -19.20 11.82 -4.67
N PRO A 840 -19.91 11.58 -5.79
CA PRO A 840 -21.30 12.00 -5.94
C PRO A 840 -22.28 11.08 -5.22
N ILE A 841 -23.28 11.69 -4.58
CA ILE A 841 -24.37 11.00 -3.92
C ILE A 841 -25.72 11.65 -4.26
N TRP A 842 -26.75 10.82 -4.37
CA TRP A 842 -28.15 11.23 -4.43
C TRP A 842 -28.87 10.63 -3.22
N THR A 843 -29.63 11.45 -2.51
CA THR A 843 -30.35 11.02 -1.31
C THR A 843 -31.81 11.45 -1.40
N VAL A 844 -32.68 10.76 -0.66
CA VAL A 844 -34.10 11.10 -0.54
C VAL A 844 -34.40 11.45 0.91
N SER A 845 -35.16 12.52 1.14
CA SER A 845 -35.57 12.94 2.47
C SER A 845 -36.15 11.79 3.28
N SER A 846 -35.59 11.57 4.47
CA SER A 846 -36.00 10.49 5.38
C SER A 846 -37.48 10.55 5.76
N ASP A 847 -37.97 11.76 6.01
CA ASP A 847 -39.38 12.01 6.37
C ASP A 847 -40.30 11.68 5.18
N ALA A 848 -39.98 12.21 3.98
CA ALA A 848 -40.78 11.97 2.78
C ALA A 848 -40.82 10.48 2.39
N PHE A 849 -39.66 9.81 2.43
CA PHE A 849 -39.54 8.39 2.10
C PHE A 849 -40.35 7.50 3.05
N THR A 850 -40.29 7.78 4.35
CA THR A 850 -41.05 7.04 5.36
C THR A 850 -42.55 7.35 5.29
N ASP A 851 -42.93 8.60 5.04
CA ASP A 851 -44.34 9.02 4.89
C ASP A 851 -45.00 8.41 3.64
N ALA A 852 -44.23 8.20 2.57
CA ALA A 852 -44.64 7.41 1.40
C ALA A 852 -44.84 5.92 1.76
N GLY A 853 -44.30 5.47 2.89
CA GLY A 853 -44.37 4.10 3.40
C GLY A 853 -43.21 3.22 2.95
N GLY A 854 -42.08 3.81 2.54
CA GLY A 854 -40.87 3.08 2.20
C GLY A 854 -40.16 2.48 3.41
N THR A 855 -39.30 1.50 3.16
CA THR A 855 -38.40 0.89 4.15
C THR A 855 -36.97 1.33 3.88
N VAL A 856 -36.27 1.78 4.93
CA VAL A 856 -34.91 2.31 4.82
C VAL A 856 -33.91 1.21 5.18
N ALA A 857 -32.97 0.94 4.27
CA ALA A 857 -31.87 0.02 4.50
C ALA A 857 -30.67 0.74 5.11
N GLY A 858 -30.45 2.01 4.74
CA GLY A 858 -29.37 2.82 5.28
C GLY A 858 -29.38 4.25 4.75
N SER A 859 -28.49 5.06 5.30
CA SER A 859 -28.36 6.49 5.04
C SER A 859 -27.01 6.85 4.39
N LEU A 860 -27.00 7.92 3.58
CA LEU A 860 -25.79 8.46 2.94
C LEU A 860 -25.60 9.94 3.30
N GLY A 861 -24.37 10.43 3.12
CA GLY A 861 -24.03 11.84 3.33
C GLY A 861 -24.01 12.27 4.80
N ARG A 862 -23.88 13.59 5.02
CA ARG A 862 -23.78 14.19 6.36
C ARG A 862 -25.13 14.39 7.03
N ASP A 863 -26.16 14.69 6.24
CA ASP A 863 -27.51 14.95 6.75
C ASP A 863 -28.26 13.65 7.12
N GLY A 864 -27.73 12.49 6.71
CA GLY A 864 -28.23 11.18 7.10
C GLY A 864 -29.52 10.78 6.40
N ASP A 865 -29.75 11.31 5.20
CA ASP A 865 -30.92 10.99 4.38
C ASP A 865 -30.81 9.62 3.70
N VAL A 866 -31.94 9.14 3.16
CA VAL A 866 -32.07 7.77 2.63
C VAL A 866 -31.10 7.58 1.49
N GLY A 867 -30.11 6.72 1.73
CA GLY A 867 -29.10 6.33 0.78
C GLY A 867 -29.36 4.94 0.19
N ALA A 868 -30.09 4.09 0.90
CA ALA A 868 -30.60 2.84 0.34
C ALA A 868 -31.98 2.52 0.95
N GLY A 869 -32.94 2.10 0.12
CA GLY A 869 -34.28 1.79 0.59
C GLY A 869 -35.20 1.22 -0.49
N MET A 870 -36.40 0.81 -0.08
CA MET A 870 -37.41 0.22 -0.96
C MET A 870 -38.76 0.91 -0.84
N LEU A 871 -39.43 1.08 -1.96
CA LEU A 871 -40.82 1.48 -2.12
C LEU A 871 -41.59 0.37 -2.84
N SER A 872 -42.92 0.34 -2.70
CA SER A 872 -43.80 -0.64 -3.32
C SER A 872 -44.75 -0.02 -4.33
N ALA A 873 -45.05 -0.74 -5.41
CA ALA A 873 -46.04 -0.37 -6.41
C ALA A 873 -46.81 -1.59 -6.93
N ASP A 874 -47.99 -1.88 -6.36
CA ASP A 874 -48.95 -2.92 -6.79
C ASP A 874 -48.35 -4.17 -7.46
N GLY A 875 -47.54 -4.93 -6.70
CA GLY A 875 -46.92 -6.17 -7.18
C GLY A 875 -45.55 -6.00 -7.84
N ALA A 876 -45.00 -4.79 -7.82
CA ALA A 876 -43.61 -4.46 -8.10
C ALA A 876 -42.94 -3.79 -6.89
N GLU A 877 -41.61 -3.87 -6.85
CA GLU A 877 -40.72 -3.19 -5.94
C GLU A 877 -39.95 -2.07 -6.67
N ILE A 878 -39.69 -0.97 -5.95
CA ILE A 878 -38.86 0.13 -6.41
C ILE A 878 -37.70 0.28 -5.42
N SER A 879 -36.52 -0.21 -5.80
CA SER A 879 -35.29 -0.10 -5.01
C SER A 879 -34.56 1.20 -5.32
N VAL A 880 -34.03 1.86 -4.29
CA VAL A 880 -33.29 3.13 -4.39
C VAL A 880 -31.90 2.92 -3.80
N ILE A 881 -30.85 3.27 -4.56
CA ILE A 881 -29.44 3.24 -4.13
C ILE A 881 -28.76 4.56 -4.49
N GLY A 882 -28.37 5.35 -3.50
CA GLY A 882 -27.94 6.74 -3.67
C GLY A 882 -26.67 6.97 -4.48
N SER A 883 -25.79 5.98 -4.50
CA SER A 883 -24.49 6.02 -5.18
C SER A 883 -23.97 4.59 -5.29
N VAL A 884 -23.76 4.08 -6.50
CA VAL A 884 -23.20 2.72 -6.68
C VAL A 884 -22.46 2.55 -8.00
N LEU A 885 -22.93 3.16 -9.08
CA LEU A 885 -22.35 3.07 -10.41
C LEU A 885 -22.16 4.48 -11.00
N PRO A 886 -21.46 5.39 -10.30
CA PRO A 886 -21.25 6.73 -10.80
C PRO A 886 -20.34 6.72 -12.03
N PRO A 887 -20.48 7.67 -12.95
CA PRO A 887 -19.56 7.80 -14.07
C PRO A 887 -18.17 8.22 -13.58
N ALA A 888 -17.13 7.74 -14.25
CA ALA A 888 -15.76 8.14 -13.97
C ALA A 888 -15.54 9.68 -13.97
N ASN A 889 -14.65 10.15 -13.08
CA ASN A 889 -14.28 11.55 -12.91
C ASN A 889 -12.95 11.86 -13.61
N GLN A 890 -13.00 12.63 -14.71
CA GLN A 890 -11.81 12.97 -15.49
C GLN A 890 -11.05 14.21 -15.00
N ARG A 891 -11.57 14.91 -13.98
CA ARG A 891 -11.06 16.22 -13.56
C ARG A 891 -9.64 16.17 -13.00
N GLU A 892 -9.29 15.09 -12.30
CA GLU A 892 -8.01 14.97 -11.61
C GLU A 892 -6.93 14.30 -12.48
N LEU A 893 -5.67 14.29 -12.05
CA LEU A 893 -4.59 13.61 -12.79
C LEU A 893 -4.84 12.10 -12.84
N HIS A 894 -4.85 11.50 -14.03
CA HIS A 894 -5.09 10.06 -14.21
C HIS A 894 -4.31 9.45 -15.39
N PRO A 895 -2.96 9.60 -15.43
CA PRO A 895 -2.17 9.23 -16.61
C PRO A 895 -2.29 7.76 -17.04
N PHE A 896 -2.61 6.85 -16.12
CA PHE A 896 -2.55 5.40 -16.36
C PHE A 896 -3.87 4.76 -16.76
N GLY A 897 -4.92 5.55 -16.98
CA GLY A 897 -6.25 5.09 -17.39
C GLY A 897 -7.30 5.32 -16.30
N MET A 898 -8.50 4.79 -16.52
CA MET A 898 -9.67 4.92 -15.65
C MET A 898 -10.45 3.61 -15.66
N ALA A 899 -11.07 3.24 -14.55
CA ALA A 899 -11.92 2.04 -14.48
C ALA A 899 -13.34 2.32 -14.99
N ASP A 900 -14.05 1.27 -15.42
CA ASP A 900 -15.48 1.34 -15.71
C ASP A 900 -16.32 1.47 -14.44
N TYR A 901 -16.04 0.62 -13.46
CA TYR A 901 -16.68 0.56 -12.14
C TYR A 901 -15.71 -0.07 -11.13
N THR A 902 -15.95 0.15 -9.84
CA THR A 902 -15.06 -0.27 -8.73
C THR A 902 -15.85 -0.69 -7.50
N LEU A 903 -16.89 -1.50 -7.71
CA LEU A 903 -17.75 -1.96 -6.61
C LEU A 903 -16.93 -2.68 -5.53
N SER A 904 -17.26 -2.40 -4.27
CA SER A 904 -16.83 -3.26 -3.17
C SER A 904 -17.64 -4.57 -3.20
N PHE A 905 -17.24 -5.56 -2.40
CA PHE A 905 -18.06 -6.77 -2.21
C PHE A 905 -19.49 -6.41 -1.76
N MET A 906 -19.61 -5.41 -0.88
CA MET A 906 -20.91 -4.89 -0.44
C MET A 906 -21.68 -4.25 -1.59
N GLY A 907 -21.07 -3.36 -2.38
CA GLY A 907 -21.77 -2.71 -3.50
C GLY A 907 -22.24 -3.70 -4.56
N HIS A 908 -21.42 -4.71 -4.87
CA HIS A 908 -21.77 -5.80 -5.77
C HIS A 908 -23.00 -6.56 -5.24
N THR A 909 -22.95 -6.99 -3.97
CA THR A 909 -24.05 -7.71 -3.32
C THR A 909 -25.32 -6.86 -3.18
N LEU A 910 -25.18 -5.56 -2.90
CA LEU A 910 -26.28 -4.60 -2.81
C LEU A 910 -27.06 -4.50 -4.13
N ILE A 911 -26.37 -4.42 -5.28
CA ILE A 911 -27.03 -4.41 -6.60
C ILE A 911 -27.71 -5.75 -6.88
N CYS A 912 -27.04 -6.88 -6.62
CA CYS A 912 -27.64 -8.21 -6.79
C CYS A 912 -28.90 -8.38 -5.92
N ASN A 913 -28.85 -7.95 -4.65
CA ASN A 913 -30.01 -7.97 -3.75
C ASN A 913 -31.15 -7.08 -4.26
N ALA A 914 -30.84 -5.89 -4.79
CA ALA A 914 -31.83 -4.99 -5.38
C ALA A 914 -32.53 -5.58 -6.60
N LEU A 915 -31.85 -6.46 -7.35
CA LEU A 915 -32.38 -7.21 -8.49
C LEU A 915 -33.08 -8.53 -8.08
N GLY A 916 -33.06 -8.89 -6.80
CA GLY A 916 -33.61 -10.17 -6.32
C GLY A 916 -32.79 -11.39 -6.79
N PHE A 917 -31.49 -11.21 -6.99
CA PHE A 917 -30.58 -12.25 -7.44
C PHE A 917 -29.88 -12.94 -6.27
N GLU A 918 -29.48 -14.19 -6.49
CA GLU A 918 -28.70 -15.00 -5.57
C GLU A 918 -27.34 -15.32 -6.21
N GLN A 919 -26.26 -15.06 -5.51
CA GLN A 919 -24.89 -15.28 -5.96
C GLN A 919 -24.36 -16.59 -5.39
N HIS A 920 -23.68 -17.40 -6.21
CA HIS A 920 -23.16 -18.72 -5.84
C HIS A 920 -21.66 -18.78 -6.07
N ARG A 921 -20.90 -19.26 -5.07
CA ARG A 921 -19.45 -19.47 -5.19
C ARG A 921 -19.08 -20.93 -5.17
N TYR A 922 -18.17 -21.31 -6.06
CA TYR A 922 -17.66 -22.66 -6.18
C TYR A 922 -16.15 -22.73 -6.04
N VAL A 923 -15.67 -23.71 -5.27
CA VAL A 923 -14.25 -24.07 -5.17
C VAL A 923 -14.12 -25.56 -5.51
N ASN A 924 -13.27 -25.87 -6.48
CA ASN A 924 -13.10 -27.22 -7.03
C ASN A 924 -14.42 -27.88 -7.49
N GLY A 925 -15.38 -27.05 -7.92
CA GLY A 925 -16.71 -27.47 -8.37
C GLY A 925 -17.73 -27.74 -7.26
N GLU A 926 -17.38 -27.54 -5.99
CA GLU A 926 -18.30 -27.62 -4.85
C GLU A 926 -18.84 -26.23 -4.50
N LEU A 927 -20.16 -26.10 -4.27
CA LEU A 927 -20.78 -24.86 -3.81
C LEU A 927 -20.36 -24.62 -2.35
N VAL A 928 -19.61 -23.54 -2.12
CA VAL A 928 -19.06 -23.21 -0.79
C VAL A 928 -19.78 -22.03 -0.13
N GLY A 929 -20.51 -21.22 -0.90
CA GLY A 929 -21.28 -20.11 -0.36
C GLY A 929 -22.38 -19.59 -1.28
N THR A 930 -23.35 -18.92 -0.67
CA THR A 930 -24.51 -18.29 -1.28
C THR A 930 -24.71 -16.91 -0.66
N TRP A 931 -24.97 -15.89 -1.46
CA TRP A 931 -25.25 -14.52 -1.01
C TRP A 931 -26.49 -13.94 -1.70
N GLY A 932 -27.40 -13.35 -0.93
CA GLY A 932 -28.68 -12.85 -1.41
C GLY A 932 -29.77 -13.92 -1.42
N GLU A 933 -30.95 -13.55 -1.91
CA GLU A 933 -32.14 -14.41 -1.99
C GLU A 933 -32.91 -14.10 -3.27
N LEU A 934 -33.38 -15.15 -3.94
CA LEU A 934 -34.32 -15.05 -5.05
C LEU A 934 -35.67 -14.47 -4.59
N ARG A 935 -36.09 -13.35 -5.17
CA ARG A 935 -37.35 -12.67 -4.82
C ARG A 935 -38.29 -12.49 -6.01
#